data_AF-A0A9E3R223-F1
#
_entry.id   AF-A0A9E3R223-F1
#
_cell.length_a   1.000
_cell.length_b   1.000
_cell.length_c   1.000
_cell.angle_alpha   90.00
_cell.angle_beta   90.00
_cell.angle_gamma   90.00
#
_symmetry.space_group_name_H-M   'P 1'
#
loop_
_entity.id
_entity.type
_entity.pdbx_description
1 polymer ?
#
loop_
_entity_poly.entity_id
_entity_poly.type
_entity_poly.pdbx_seq_one_letter_code
_entity_poly.pdbx_strand_id
1 'polypeptide(L)'
;MNRAPTHRRPSRLACLLAIAFAACGAEDELDAELSQGESLTAAQQVELTTLRNRWFDEYVPTVVTDGGFDDAVDDLMAPHAFADGQWVTPKPADFATLDDGLTPALRYDERNCHLMARTPRLRHTVYDECVQSQVESAATLAQAYLTHGSRHFHHAAVVNRARLALTDAAAQIEEASRSCGFDLTENSKQCGNWFGWMIGTPGASAKAVLLLRELSYSSSGLPLEKRRVLKDLAARLSAAIQWKHFMGEVPRKLVTDNPDAHWAAANLTWNIKAHLTLGIAERSPQRLAAVRTRLNEVLAVKDGAPGIQSDGSMQMHGRAVHMLYVGGYGSQLAFDVADDLWLTAGTAYQPSAGALRNFVHFTTVGGGVSTWGLWLDPSVAGRHSSHGGGKGHFSAWLRLSLASFGPEDAAWQPRVRALLVHALAQEHRGSTLPFSPWERGLTRQALAKVGTSGWPASTAAAEGPEGFFSFPVSDYAAYRRSDFFASVKLHSPRTAPGERINSDGHARGARQSDGRLLLSVDPEWMPERGMPTQATYDWLRIPGITVLRSPAGDHACIKVDTSVKPAKCALSAYQRAPDAGTFVGSVTEGETGVAAMDFMQRATPLKAKKSWFFLDGAVVSLAAGVRCRGCVDPVETVVGQWPARDGQAPITLGTAAGPRTLEPGVEWAARSERLQYLVYQDLGAYFFGAPEVTTAHLLRTGCKRRVTQPSPFTNAKCLTDAQFRALPLPKQRANADRKPIEQRYLTVWHDHGNRAGTLETTAFAWAAVPHADVDTMKAWAAKPPVAVLSNTAALGAVSWHTEGPVALDELGAAFFQPGTVQWKDASGASRGLGWVHSNAPVLLSARVVPRQAFLAVSDPTMAARTVKITVGSAVAATPGGCLRSVSKGSPAVLELELTGGRSCRVTLTPAAAAPAPLAAEVQPAAELGTADEEPAALEELDDAADDDRAVADEAP
;
A
#
# COMPACT_ATOMS: atom_id res chain seq x y z
N MET A 1 77.14 19.41 -44.66
CA MET A 1 77.43 18.89 -43.30
C MET A 1 76.27 19.27 -42.40
N ASN A 2 75.67 18.33 -41.64
CA ASN A 2 75.09 18.54 -40.29
C ASN A 2 74.42 17.26 -39.74
N ARG A 3 74.54 17.07 -38.42
CA ARG A 3 73.97 16.01 -37.56
C ARG A 3 73.13 16.71 -36.48
N ALA A 4 72.08 16.18 -35.85
CA ALA A 4 71.24 14.96 -35.96
C ALA A 4 69.91 15.33 -35.21
N PRO A 5 69.12 14.45 -34.54
CA PRO A 5 68.90 13.00 -34.62
C PRO A 5 67.41 12.60 -34.77
N THR A 6 67.14 11.31 -34.89
CA THR A 6 65.79 10.70 -34.90
C THR A 6 65.23 10.47 -33.50
N HIS A 7 63.95 10.81 -33.27
CA HIS A 7 62.93 10.06 -32.50
C HIS A 7 61.75 10.99 -32.15
N ARG A 8 60.52 10.64 -32.59
CA ARG A 8 59.28 11.15 -31.99
C ARG A 8 58.47 9.97 -31.45
N ARG A 9 58.10 10.03 -30.17
CA ARG A 9 57.10 9.13 -29.57
C ARG A 9 55.70 9.49 -30.10
N PRO A 10 54.78 8.54 -30.26
CA PRO A 10 53.38 8.88 -30.51
C PRO A 10 52.81 9.68 -29.33
N SER A 11 51.85 10.55 -29.60
CA SER A 11 51.21 11.37 -28.57
C SER A 11 50.33 10.51 -27.65
N ARG A 12 50.13 10.94 -26.40
CA ARG A 12 49.21 10.26 -25.46
C ARG A 12 47.79 10.10 -26.04
N LEU A 13 47.35 11.05 -26.87
CA LEU A 13 46.06 10.99 -27.56
C LEU A 13 45.98 9.84 -28.57
N ALA A 14 47.07 9.54 -29.29
CA ALA A 14 47.12 8.40 -30.21
C ALA A 14 47.14 7.05 -29.47
N CYS A 15 47.79 6.96 -28.31
CA CYS A 15 47.70 5.76 -27.46
C CYS A 15 46.31 5.59 -26.82
N LEU A 16 45.66 6.68 -26.39
CA LEU A 16 44.29 6.64 -25.87
C LEU A 16 43.28 6.23 -26.96
N LEU A 17 43.40 6.77 -28.17
CA LEU A 17 42.60 6.34 -29.32
C LEU A 17 42.88 4.89 -29.72
N ALA A 18 44.14 4.44 -29.73
CA ALA A 18 44.47 3.04 -30.03
C ALA A 18 43.96 2.07 -28.96
N ILE A 19 43.96 2.46 -27.68
CA ILE A 19 43.35 1.67 -26.59
C ILE A 19 41.83 1.67 -26.71
N ALA A 20 41.19 2.78 -27.08
CA ALA A 20 39.76 2.85 -27.34
C ALA A 20 39.35 1.99 -28.55
N PHE A 21 40.06 2.07 -29.67
CA PHE A 21 39.80 1.23 -30.84
C PHE A 21 40.08 -0.26 -30.58
N ALA A 22 41.09 -0.60 -29.78
CA ALA A 22 41.33 -1.99 -29.37
C ALA A 22 40.31 -2.51 -28.35
N ALA A 23 39.74 -1.63 -27.52
CA ALA A 23 38.60 -1.97 -26.66
C ALA A 23 37.34 -2.20 -27.50
N CYS A 24 36.98 -1.28 -28.40
CA CYS A 24 35.83 -1.43 -29.30
C CYS A 24 35.94 -2.67 -30.20
N GLY A 25 37.12 -2.98 -30.75
CA GLY A 25 37.31 -4.20 -31.55
C GLY A 25 37.12 -5.50 -30.76
N ALA A 26 37.42 -5.49 -29.45
CA ALA A 26 37.17 -6.62 -28.56
C ALA A 26 35.72 -6.65 -28.00
N GLU A 27 35.04 -5.49 -27.95
CA GLU A 27 33.61 -5.39 -27.70
C GLU A 27 32.82 -5.96 -28.90
N ASP A 28 33.18 -5.59 -30.13
CA ASP A 28 32.52 -6.02 -31.37
C ASP A 28 32.57 -7.54 -31.60
N GLU A 29 33.74 -8.20 -31.42
CA GLU A 29 33.84 -9.66 -31.53
C GLU A 29 32.99 -10.39 -30.47
N LEU A 30 32.91 -9.85 -29.24
CA LEU A 30 32.21 -10.50 -28.14
C LEU A 30 30.69 -10.26 -28.18
N ASP A 31 30.25 -9.10 -28.67
CA ASP A 31 28.85 -8.77 -28.93
C ASP A 31 28.32 -9.54 -30.16
N ALA A 32 29.16 -9.80 -31.17
CA ALA A 32 28.82 -10.70 -32.28
C ALA A 32 28.63 -12.17 -31.85
N GLU A 33 29.38 -12.64 -30.83
CA GLU A 33 29.19 -13.98 -30.24
C GLU A 33 27.97 -14.11 -29.30
N LEU A 34 27.42 -13.00 -28.78
CA LEU A 34 26.34 -13.01 -27.77
C LEU A 34 24.99 -12.51 -28.28
N SER A 35 24.98 -11.61 -29.26
CA SER A 35 23.75 -11.28 -29.99
C SER A 35 23.26 -12.52 -30.72
N GLN A 36 21.93 -12.71 -30.81
CA GLN A 36 21.32 -13.87 -31.49
C GLN A 36 21.40 -13.75 -33.03
N GLY A 37 22.45 -13.12 -33.58
CA GLY A 37 22.61 -12.84 -35.00
C GLY A 37 21.72 -11.72 -35.55
N GLU A 38 20.97 -11.01 -34.70
CA GLU A 38 20.11 -9.89 -35.12
C GLU A 38 20.93 -8.60 -35.31
N SER A 39 20.86 -8.00 -36.51
CA SER A 39 21.44 -6.69 -36.79
C SER A 39 20.61 -5.59 -36.12
N LEU A 40 21.16 -4.98 -35.06
CA LEU A 40 20.50 -3.90 -34.32
C LEU A 40 20.52 -2.59 -35.11
N THR A 41 19.35 -1.99 -35.31
CA THR A 41 19.24 -0.62 -35.86
C THR A 41 19.88 0.41 -34.94
N ALA A 42 20.33 1.55 -35.49
CA ALA A 42 20.92 2.63 -34.71
C ALA A 42 19.99 3.12 -33.56
N ALA A 43 18.67 3.18 -33.80
CA ALA A 43 17.69 3.52 -32.78
C ALA A 43 17.67 2.50 -31.62
N GLN A 44 17.64 1.19 -31.92
CA GLN A 44 17.71 0.14 -30.90
C GLN A 44 19.02 0.20 -30.11
N GLN A 45 20.15 0.52 -30.76
CA GLN A 45 21.44 0.67 -30.07
C GLN A 45 21.43 1.85 -29.07
N VAL A 46 20.83 2.98 -29.44
CA VAL A 46 20.68 4.16 -28.55
C VAL A 46 19.76 3.84 -27.36
N GLU A 47 18.61 3.20 -27.60
CA GLU A 47 17.69 2.81 -26.53
C GLU A 47 18.32 1.78 -25.57
N LEU A 48 18.99 0.74 -26.10
CA LEU A 48 19.69 -0.26 -25.28
C LEU A 48 20.80 0.37 -24.42
N THR A 49 21.55 1.33 -24.97
CA THR A 49 22.57 2.08 -24.23
C THR A 49 21.93 2.94 -23.14
N THR A 50 20.79 3.57 -23.43
CA THR A 50 20.02 4.37 -22.47
C THR A 50 19.50 3.51 -21.31
N LEU A 51 18.89 2.36 -21.61
CA LEU A 51 18.43 1.39 -20.60
C LEU A 51 19.58 0.88 -19.73
N ARG A 52 20.71 0.53 -20.35
CA ARG A 52 21.93 0.10 -19.63
C ARG A 52 22.40 1.18 -18.66
N ASN A 53 22.60 2.40 -19.13
CA ASN A 53 23.15 3.47 -18.31
C ASN A 53 22.23 3.77 -17.11
N ARG A 54 20.92 3.91 -17.34
CA ARG A 54 19.94 4.09 -16.26
C ARG A 54 19.98 2.93 -15.25
N TRP A 55 20.12 1.69 -15.71
CA TRP A 55 20.27 0.54 -14.81
C TRP A 55 21.53 0.64 -13.95
N PHE A 56 22.66 1.07 -14.52
CA PHE A 56 23.88 1.29 -13.74
C PHE A 56 23.75 2.47 -12.75
N ASP A 57 23.08 3.55 -13.12
CA ASP A 57 22.82 4.68 -12.22
C ASP A 57 22.00 4.25 -10.99
N GLU A 58 21.00 3.38 -11.17
CA GLU A 58 20.16 2.86 -10.07
C GLU A 58 20.85 1.78 -9.23
N TYR A 59 21.57 0.84 -9.85
CA TYR A 59 22.09 -0.36 -9.19
C TYR A 59 23.58 -0.30 -8.82
N VAL A 60 24.36 0.63 -9.36
CA VAL A 60 25.78 0.82 -9.05
C VAL A 60 26.03 2.31 -8.77
N PRO A 61 25.72 2.80 -7.55
CA PRO A 61 25.81 4.21 -7.24
C PRO A 61 27.24 4.71 -7.46
N THR A 62 27.41 5.65 -8.38
CA THR A 62 28.66 6.36 -8.59
C THR A 62 28.72 7.57 -7.67
N VAL A 63 29.87 7.78 -7.00
CA VAL A 63 30.14 9.09 -6.43
C VAL A 63 30.47 10.02 -7.58
N VAL A 64 29.56 10.92 -7.91
CA VAL A 64 29.83 12.04 -8.82
C VAL A 64 30.72 13.05 -8.07
N THR A 65 32.03 12.83 -8.07
CA THR A 65 33.02 13.75 -7.49
C THR A 65 33.53 14.81 -8.46
N ASP A 66 33.23 14.70 -9.76
CA ASP A 66 33.75 15.62 -10.78
C ASP A 66 32.61 16.18 -11.66
N GLY A 67 32.09 17.34 -11.24
CA GLY A 67 31.34 18.27 -12.11
C GLY A 67 29.82 18.28 -11.95
N GLY A 68 29.28 19.33 -11.32
CA GLY A 68 27.94 19.85 -11.68
C GLY A 68 26.84 19.84 -10.63
N PHE A 69 27.13 19.74 -9.33
CA PHE A 69 26.19 20.12 -8.27
C PHE A 69 26.80 21.25 -7.44
N ASP A 70 26.11 22.39 -7.38
CA ASP A 70 26.53 23.55 -6.59
C ASP A 70 26.61 23.21 -5.09
N ASP A 71 27.62 23.78 -4.41
CA ASP A 71 27.93 23.62 -2.97
C ASP A 71 26.80 24.11 -2.02
N ALA A 72 25.64 24.52 -2.55
CA ALA A 72 24.50 25.07 -1.80
C ALA A 72 23.43 24.04 -1.40
N VAL A 73 23.59 22.74 -1.76
CA VAL A 73 22.55 21.71 -1.58
C VAL A 73 22.89 20.67 -0.48
N ASP A 74 24.13 20.63 0.01
CA ASP A 74 24.60 19.59 0.95
C ASP A 74 24.19 19.82 2.43
N ASP A 75 23.68 21.00 2.77
CA ASP A 75 23.41 21.40 4.16
C ASP A 75 22.10 20.85 4.77
N LEU A 76 21.19 20.30 3.96
CA LEU A 76 19.79 20.19 4.39
C LEU A 76 19.40 18.98 5.26
N MET A 77 20.16 17.87 5.30
CA MET A 77 19.67 16.59 5.86
C MET A 77 20.73 15.73 6.59
N ALA A 78 21.19 16.16 7.77
CA ALA A 78 21.93 15.31 8.72
C ALA A 78 21.09 15.00 9.99
N PRO A 79 21.22 13.82 10.65
CA PRO A 79 20.25 13.39 11.67
C PRO A 79 20.30 14.11 13.04
N HIS A 80 21.30 14.96 13.30
CA HIS A 80 21.46 15.65 14.58
C HIS A 80 22.05 17.06 14.39
N ALA A 81 21.59 17.99 15.25
CA ALA A 81 22.05 19.38 15.43
C ALA A 81 21.66 20.39 14.32
N PHE A 82 20.57 21.12 14.56
CA PHE A 82 20.47 22.54 14.22
C PHE A 82 20.85 23.31 15.50
N ALA A 83 22.09 23.77 15.58
CA ALA A 83 22.56 24.69 16.61
C ALA A 83 23.45 25.75 15.94
N ASP A 84 23.28 27.02 16.34
CA ASP A 84 24.13 28.16 15.95
C ASP A 84 24.25 28.47 14.44
N GLY A 85 23.29 28.01 13.62
CA GLY A 85 23.00 28.62 12.31
C GLY A 85 23.98 28.34 11.18
N GLN A 86 24.85 27.34 11.31
CA GLN A 86 25.66 26.80 10.21
C GLN A 86 25.61 25.27 10.19
N TRP A 87 25.63 24.70 8.99
CA TRP A 87 25.41 23.27 8.73
C TRP A 87 26.72 22.56 8.32
N VAL A 88 26.70 21.23 8.26
CA VAL A 88 27.91 20.41 8.07
C VAL A 88 27.66 19.24 7.11
N THR A 89 28.60 19.04 6.18
CA THR A 89 28.57 18.12 5.05
C THR A 89 28.56 16.60 5.40
N PRO A 90 28.03 15.75 4.48
CA PRO A 90 28.12 14.29 4.58
C PRO A 90 29.57 13.77 4.61
N LYS A 91 29.77 12.54 5.12
CA LYS A 91 31.10 11.93 5.25
C LYS A 91 31.16 10.54 4.61
N PRO A 92 32.34 10.03 4.19
CA PRO A 92 32.52 8.69 3.60
C PRO A 92 32.02 7.48 4.40
N ALA A 93 31.48 7.66 5.61
CA ALA A 93 30.89 6.62 6.43
C ALA A 93 29.58 6.05 5.86
N ASP A 94 28.87 6.75 4.96
CA ASP A 94 27.60 6.27 4.38
C ASP A 94 27.73 4.99 3.54
N PHE A 95 28.92 4.67 3.04
CA PHE A 95 29.20 3.41 2.33
C PHE A 95 29.53 2.24 3.28
N ALA A 96 29.68 2.48 4.59
CA ALA A 96 29.94 1.43 5.56
C ALA A 96 28.84 0.36 5.59
N THR A 97 27.59 0.68 5.25
CA THR A 97 26.51 -0.31 5.16
C THR A 97 26.64 -1.27 3.97
N LEU A 98 27.26 -0.86 2.86
CA LEU A 98 27.57 -1.76 1.74
C LEU A 98 28.70 -2.71 2.16
N ASP A 99 29.79 -2.16 2.71
CA ASP A 99 30.94 -2.95 3.15
C ASP A 99 30.61 -3.89 4.34
N ASP A 100 29.79 -3.44 5.31
CA ASP A 100 29.31 -4.29 6.41
C ASP A 100 28.38 -5.39 5.89
N GLY A 101 27.52 -5.06 4.90
CA GLY A 101 26.61 -5.97 4.21
C GLY A 101 27.32 -7.06 3.39
N LEU A 102 28.58 -6.85 3.00
CA LEU A 102 29.43 -7.88 2.38
C LEU A 102 29.94 -8.92 3.37
N THR A 103 29.84 -8.69 4.69
CA THR A 103 30.39 -9.62 5.70
C THR A 103 29.88 -11.07 5.53
N PRO A 104 28.58 -11.35 5.28
CA PRO A 104 28.10 -12.70 4.99
C PRO A 104 28.64 -13.26 3.66
N ALA A 105 28.61 -12.46 2.58
CA ALA A 105 29.09 -12.87 1.25
C ALA A 105 30.59 -13.21 1.25
N LEU A 106 31.39 -12.47 2.02
CA LEU A 106 32.81 -12.75 2.23
C LEU A 106 33.03 -14.00 3.11
N ARG A 107 32.25 -14.14 4.20
CA ARG A 107 32.37 -15.24 5.19
C ARG A 107 31.69 -16.55 4.79
N TYR A 108 30.97 -16.62 3.67
CA TYR A 108 30.20 -17.80 3.27
C TYR A 108 31.12 -19.04 3.13
N ASP A 109 31.03 -19.96 4.08
CA ASP A 109 31.80 -21.20 4.11
C ASP A 109 30.97 -22.31 3.47
N GLU A 110 31.49 -22.88 2.37
CA GLU A 110 30.93 -23.99 1.58
C GLU A 110 30.39 -25.13 2.46
N ARG A 111 31.00 -25.35 3.64
CA ARG A 111 30.63 -26.41 4.58
C ARG A 111 29.17 -26.38 5.02
N ASN A 112 28.53 -25.21 5.15
CA ASN A 112 27.17 -25.15 5.73
C ASN A 112 26.09 -25.76 4.81
N CYS A 113 26.07 -25.40 3.53
CA CYS A 113 25.09 -25.98 2.59
C CYS A 113 25.40 -27.46 2.29
N HIS A 114 26.67 -27.84 2.15
CA HIS A 114 27.04 -29.25 1.98
C HIS A 114 26.75 -30.13 3.22
N LEU A 115 26.82 -29.60 4.45
CA LEU A 115 26.39 -30.31 5.67
C LEU A 115 24.86 -30.52 5.72
N MET A 116 24.08 -29.52 5.32
CA MET A 116 22.62 -29.64 5.28
C MET A 116 22.16 -30.62 4.19
N ALA A 117 22.76 -30.58 2.99
CA ALA A 117 22.54 -31.55 1.91
C ALA A 117 22.89 -33.00 2.29
N ARG A 118 23.83 -33.23 3.20
CA ARG A 118 24.15 -34.59 3.68
C ARG A 118 23.07 -35.19 4.59
N THR A 119 22.24 -34.35 5.24
CA THR A 119 21.24 -34.78 6.22
C THR A 119 19.94 -35.27 5.56
N PRO A 120 19.55 -36.56 5.67
CA PRO A 120 18.45 -37.13 4.90
C PRO A 120 17.07 -36.45 5.08
N ARG A 121 16.84 -35.79 6.22
CA ARG A 121 15.59 -35.04 6.49
C ARG A 121 15.56 -33.61 5.93
N LEU A 122 16.71 -33.05 5.55
CA LEU A 122 16.84 -31.66 5.05
C LEU A 122 17.17 -31.58 3.55
N ARG A 123 17.52 -32.71 2.92
CA ARG A 123 17.85 -32.84 1.49
C ARG A 123 16.85 -32.23 0.51
N HIS A 124 15.60 -32.05 0.90
CA HIS A 124 14.54 -31.60 -0.01
C HIS A 124 14.04 -30.18 0.25
N THR A 125 14.66 -29.42 1.17
CA THR A 125 14.13 -28.14 1.66
C THR A 125 15.17 -27.03 1.84
N VAL A 126 16.38 -27.19 1.28
CA VAL A 126 17.52 -26.26 1.54
C VAL A 126 18.29 -25.87 0.27
N TYR A 127 18.16 -26.62 -0.83
CA TYR A 127 18.90 -26.32 -2.07
C TYR A 127 18.50 -24.98 -2.71
N ASP A 128 17.22 -24.64 -2.68
CA ASP A 128 16.63 -23.42 -3.21
C ASP A 128 17.18 -22.17 -2.50
N GLU A 129 17.11 -22.13 -1.17
CA GLU A 129 17.65 -21.02 -0.37
C GLU A 129 19.18 -20.90 -0.47
N CYS A 130 19.90 -22.05 -0.53
CA CYS A 130 21.36 -22.07 -0.69
C CYS A 130 21.80 -21.50 -2.05
N VAL A 131 21.22 -21.97 -3.16
CA VAL A 131 21.59 -21.50 -4.51
C VAL A 131 21.23 -20.03 -4.69
N GLN A 132 20.04 -19.59 -4.25
CA GLN A 132 19.65 -18.18 -4.30
C GLN A 132 20.67 -17.31 -3.57
N SER A 133 21.02 -17.66 -2.32
CA SER A 133 21.95 -16.87 -1.49
C SER A 133 23.37 -16.80 -2.07
N GLN A 134 23.83 -17.84 -2.78
CA GLN A 134 25.13 -17.84 -3.47
C GLN A 134 25.16 -16.87 -4.65
N VAL A 135 24.12 -16.89 -5.49
CA VAL A 135 24.03 -16.00 -6.66
C VAL A 135 23.82 -14.55 -6.23
N GLU A 136 23.01 -14.31 -5.19
CA GLU A 136 22.87 -12.98 -4.56
C GLU A 136 24.23 -12.47 -4.04
N SER A 137 24.97 -13.31 -3.31
CA SER A 137 26.31 -12.97 -2.81
C SER A 137 27.27 -12.60 -3.94
N ALA A 138 27.24 -13.32 -5.05
CA ALA A 138 28.07 -13.01 -6.22
C ALA A 138 27.68 -11.68 -6.88
N ALA A 139 26.37 -11.38 -6.99
CA ALA A 139 25.89 -10.10 -7.49
C ALA A 139 26.32 -8.93 -6.59
N THR A 140 26.19 -9.05 -5.26
CA THR A 140 26.64 -8.00 -4.31
C THR A 140 28.15 -7.80 -4.35
N LEU A 141 28.95 -8.88 -4.49
CA LEU A 141 30.40 -8.78 -4.66
C LEU A 141 30.76 -8.07 -5.98
N ALA A 142 30.07 -8.37 -7.09
CA ALA A 142 30.29 -7.69 -8.36
C ALA A 142 29.87 -6.21 -8.32
N GLN A 143 28.76 -5.90 -7.65
CA GLN A 143 28.30 -4.53 -7.38
C GLN A 143 29.35 -3.74 -6.61
N ALA A 144 29.86 -4.27 -5.50
CA ALA A 144 30.86 -3.61 -4.67
C ALA A 144 32.23 -3.42 -5.36
N TYR A 145 32.58 -4.27 -6.35
CA TYR A 145 33.75 -4.03 -7.20
C TYR A 145 33.56 -2.79 -8.08
N LEU A 146 32.34 -2.55 -8.57
CA LEU A 146 32.02 -1.47 -9.52
C LEU A 146 31.62 -0.15 -8.84
N THR A 147 31.16 -0.18 -7.58
CA THR A 147 30.78 1.01 -6.80
C THR A 147 32.00 1.81 -6.35
N HIS A 148 32.21 2.98 -6.96
CA HIS A 148 33.22 3.95 -6.51
C HIS A 148 32.94 4.36 -5.05
N GLY A 149 33.97 4.32 -4.20
CA GLY A 149 33.85 4.62 -2.76
C GLY A 149 33.66 3.41 -1.84
N SER A 150 33.37 2.20 -2.35
CA SER A 150 33.48 0.97 -1.55
C SER A 150 34.94 0.65 -1.26
N ARG A 151 35.24 0.07 -0.08
CA ARG A 151 36.55 -0.55 0.23
C ARG A 151 36.95 -1.67 -0.74
N HIS A 152 36.00 -2.16 -1.52
CA HIS A 152 36.15 -3.26 -2.46
C HIS A 152 36.19 -2.84 -3.93
N PHE A 153 36.12 -1.54 -4.20
CA PHE A 153 36.21 -0.98 -5.55
C PHE A 153 37.49 -1.47 -6.26
N HIS A 154 37.32 -2.08 -7.44
CA HIS A 154 38.36 -2.72 -8.24
C HIS A 154 39.26 -3.77 -7.50
N HIS A 155 38.80 -4.32 -6.37
CA HIS A 155 39.62 -5.22 -5.56
C HIS A 155 39.59 -6.69 -6.04
N ALA A 156 40.70 -7.18 -6.63
CA ALA A 156 40.78 -8.48 -7.30
C ALA A 156 40.33 -9.71 -6.47
N ALA A 157 40.45 -9.70 -5.14
CA ALA A 157 39.96 -10.80 -4.30
C ALA A 157 38.42 -10.96 -4.35
N VAL A 158 37.68 -9.88 -4.61
CA VAL A 158 36.22 -9.87 -4.67
C VAL A 158 35.71 -10.52 -5.95
N VAL A 159 36.37 -10.29 -7.09
CA VAL A 159 36.08 -11.00 -8.36
C VAL A 159 36.33 -12.50 -8.21
N ASN A 160 37.45 -12.90 -7.59
CA ASN A 160 37.75 -14.32 -7.35
C ASN A 160 36.69 -14.97 -6.46
N ARG A 161 36.14 -14.25 -5.47
CA ARG A 161 35.09 -14.74 -4.58
C ARG A 161 33.73 -14.84 -5.27
N ALA A 162 33.35 -13.85 -6.08
CA ALA A 162 32.15 -13.89 -6.91
C ALA A 162 32.18 -15.07 -7.90
N ARG A 163 33.34 -15.31 -8.54
CA ARG A 163 33.55 -16.47 -9.43
C ARG A 163 33.32 -17.80 -8.72
N LEU A 164 33.86 -17.96 -7.51
CA LEU A 164 33.68 -19.19 -6.71
C LEU A 164 32.20 -19.40 -6.39
N ALA A 165 31.53 -18.39 -5.82
CA ALA A 165 30.11 -18.48 -5.47
C ALA A 165 29.20 -18.88 -6.65
N LEU A 166 29.48 -18.39 -7.86
CA LEU A 166 28.73 -18.78 -9.06
C LEU A 166 29.09 -20.18 -9.58
N THR A 167 30.35 -20.60 -9.41
CA THR A 167 30.78 -21.97 -9.77
C THR A 167 30.09 -22.98 -8.86
N ASP A 168 30.03 -22.68 -7.55
CA ASP A 168 29.34 -23.50 -6.55
C ASP A 168 27.83 -23.54 -6.82
N ALA A 169 27.22 -22.40 -7.15
CA ALA A 169 25.79 -22.32 -7.48
C ALA A 169 25.44 -23.18 -8.70
N ALA A 170 26.25 -23.12 -9.77
CA ALA A 170 26.07 -23.96 -10.96
C ALA A 170 26.23 -25.47 -10.63
N ALA A 171 27.22 -25.84 -9.82
CA ALA A 171 27.41 -27.22 -9.38
C ALA A 171 26.25 -27.73 -8.49
N GLN A 172 25.71 -26.89 -7.60
CA GLN A 172 24.56 -27.22 -6.76
C GLN A 172 23.26 -27.32 -7.56
N ILE A 173 23.10 -26.51 -8.61
CA ILE A 173 22.02 -26.66 -9.60
C ILE A 173 22.09 -28.05 -10.26
N GLU A 174 23.26 -28.47 -10.76
CA GLU A 174 23.45 -29.80 -11.37
C GLU A 174 23.28 -30.96 -10.37
N GLU A 175 23.58 -30.74 -9.08
CA GLU A 175 23.30 -31.71 -8.01
C GLU A 175 21.81 -31.79 -7.67
N ALA A 176 21.11 -30.65 -7.55
CA ALA A 176 19.67 -30.60 -7.34
C ALA A 176 18.93 -31.33 -8.48
N SER A 177 19.36 -31.09 -9.73
CA SER A 177 18.82 -31.78 -10.89
C SER A 177 18.94 -33.29 -10.80
N ARG A 178 20.13 -33.82 -10.49
CA ARG A 178 20.36 -35.26 -10.33
C ARG A 178 19.68 -35.86 -9.09
N SER A 179 19.51 -35.11 -8.01
CA SER A 179 19.11 -35.65 -6.70
C SER A 179 17.62 -35.61 -6.40
N CYS A 180 16.86 -34.64 -6.95
CA CYS A 180 15.39 -34.61 -6.82
C CYS A 180 14.63 -34.70 -8.15
N GLY A 181 15.33 -34.81 -9.28
CA GLY A 181 14.72 -34.80 -10.61
C GLY A 181 14.18 -33.44 -10.97
N PHE A 182 14.95 -32.38 -10.65
CA PHE A 182 14.71 -31.01 -11.07
C PHE A 182 15.35 -30.80 -12.46
N ASP A 183 14.69 -30.09 -13.35
CA ASP A 183 15.25 -29.78 -14.68
C ASP A 183 15.03 -28.30 -14.95
N LEU A 184 16.11 -27.55 -15.21
CA LEU A 184 16.02 -26.13 -15.54
C LEU A 184 15.45 -25.88 -16.94
N THR A 185 15.52 -26.87 -17.83
CA THR A 185 15.14 -26.77 -19.24
C THR A 185 13.78 -27.41 -19.54
N GLU A 186 13.40 -28.46 -18.80
CA GLU A 186 12.10 -29.15 -18.89
C GLU A 186 11.16 -28.92 -17.69
N ASN A 187 11.64 -28.26 -16.63
CA ASN A 187 10.86 -27.74 -15.49
C ASN A 187 9.97 -28.80 -14.78
N SER A 188 10.64 -29.89 -14.39
CA SER A 188 10.10 -31.02 -13.66
C SER A 188 10.07 -30.80 -12.13
N LYS A 189 10.19 -31.84 -11.30
CA LYS A 189 9.87 -31.80 -9.87
C LYS A 189 10.88 -30.92 -9.11
N GLN A 190 10.41 -29.84 -8.49
CA GLN A 190 11.26 -28.90 -7.76
C GLN A 190 11.67 -29.42 -6.37
N CYS A 191 12.90 -29.10 -5.96
CA CYS A 191 13.37 -29.22 -4.57
C CYS A 191 12.91 -27.97 -3.78
N GLY A 192 12.38 -28.13 -2.57
CA GLY A 192 12.10 -26.99 -1.67
C GLY A 192 11.01 -26.03 -2.16
N ASN A 193 11.20 -24.73 -1.95
CA ASN A 193 10.25 -23.68 -2.28
C ASN A 193 10.37 -23.27 -3.77
N TRP A 194 9.25 -23.27 -4.49
CA TRP A 194 9.19 -22.86 -5.90
C TRP A 194 9.76 -21.45 -6.12
N PHE A 195 9.60 -20.55 -5.14
CA PHE A 195 10.07 -19.17 -5.23
C PHE A 195 11.58 -19.06 -5.52
N GLY A 196 12.40 -19.89 -4.85
CA GLY A 196 13.86 -19.82 -4.98
C GLY A 196 14.35 -20.15 -6.39
N TRP A 197 13.68 -21.08 -7.08
CA TRP A 197 14.02 -21.47 -8.46
C TRP A 197 13.38 -20.61 -9.54
N MET A 198 12.16 -20.13 -9.31
CA MET A 198 11.35 -19.46 -10.32
C MET A 198 11.48 -17.93 -10.29
N ILE A 199 11.89 -17.35 -9.15
CA ILE A 199 11.96 -15.89 -8.93
C ILE A 199 13.29 -15.48 -8.31
N GLY A 200 13.66 -16.02 -7.15
CA GLY A 200 14.83 -15.58 -6.37
C GLY A 200 16.15 -15.74 -7.12
N THR A 201 16.51 -17.00 -7.45
CA THR A 201 17.74 -17.30 -8.21
C THR A 201 17.74 -16.62 -9.59
N PRO A 202 16.65 -16.66 -10.41
CA PRO A 202 16.60 -15.92 -11.68
C PRO A 202 16.86 -14.41 -11.56
N GLY A 203 16.25 -13.74 -10.57
CA GLY A 203 16.46 -12.31 -10.34
C GLY A 203 17.88 -11.98 -9.93
N ALA A 204 18.49 -12.79 -9.07
CA ALA A 204 19.89 -12.65 -8.68
C ALA A 204 20.85 -12.93 -9.86
N SER A 205 20.58 -13.99 -10.63
CA SER A 205 21.35 -14.36 -11.83
C SER A 205 21.37 -13.23 -12.85
N ALA A 206 20.22 -12.63 -13.18
CA ALA A 206 20.15 -11.55 -14.15
C ALA A 206 21.04 -10.35 -13.75
N LYS A 207 21.04 -9.98 -12.46
CA LYS A 207 21.94 -8.93 -11.92
C LYS A 207 23.41 -9.34 -12.01
N ALA A 208 23.75 -10.56 -11.59
CA ALA A 208 25.12 -11.07 -11.66
C ALA A 208 25.65 -11.10 -13.10
N VAL A 209 24.83 -11.53 -14.07
CA VAL A 209 25.15 -11.55 -15.51
C VAL A 209 25.51 -10.16 -16.02
N LEU A 210 24.65 -9.16 -15.79
CA LEU A 210 24.90 -7.79 -16.26
C LEU A 210 26.17 -7.18 -15.63
N LEU A 211 26.34 -7.32 -14.31
CA LEU A 211 27.53 -6.82 -13.61
C LEU A 211 28.82 -7.51 -14.07
N LEU A 212 28.79 -8.83 -14.31
CA LEU A 212 29.96 -9.59 -14.78
C LEU A 212 30.29 -9.34 -16.25
N ARG A 213 29.31 -8.93 -17.06
CA ARG A 213 29.54 -8.45 -18.42
C ARG A 213 30.40 -7.18 -18.38
N GLU A 214 30.08 -6.21 -17.52
CA GLU A 214 30.93 -5.01 -17.31
C GLU A 214 32.32 -5.33 -16.76
N LEU A 215 32.42 -6.28 -15.82
CA LEU A 215 33.73 -6.77 -15.34
C LEU A 215 34.56 -7.41 -16.46
N SER A 216 33.91 -7.92 -17.52
CA SER A 216 34.55 -8.48 -18.70
C SER A 216 34.93 -7.41 -19.75
N TYR A 217 34.29 -6.24 -19.76
CA TYR A 217 34.70 -5.10 -20.60
C TYR A 217 35.72 -4.19 -19.90
N SER A 218 35.70 -4.11 -18.57
CA SER A 218 36.63 -3.28 -17.79
C SER A 218 38.09 -3.52 -18.20
N SER A 219 38.77 -2.44 -18.56
CA SER A 219 40.18 -2.42 -18.96
C SER A 219 41.12 -2.76 -17.80
N SER A 220 40.61 -2.86 -16.57
CA SER A 220 41.36 -3.15 -15.35
C SER A 220 41.56 -4.66 -15.06
N GLY A 221 42.43 -5.30 -15.85
CA GLY A 221 43.33 -6.34 -15.29
C GLY A 221 42.89 -7.81 -15.23
N LEU A 222 41.70 -8.21 -15.71
CA LEU A 222 41.38 -9.65 -15.85
C LEU A 222 41.95 -10.23 -17.16
N PRO A 223 42.70 -11.36 -17.13
CA PRO A 223 43.14 -12.07 -18.34
C PRO A 223 41.97 -12.56 -19.20
N LEU A 224 42.13 -12.53 -20.53
CA LEU A 224 41.10 -12.85 -21.52
C LEU A 224 40.44 -14.24 -21.30
N GLU A 225 41.24 -15.24 -20.95
CA GLU A 225 40.79 -16.60 -20.62
C GLU A 225 39.81 -16.62 -19.42
N LYS A 226 40.06 -15.81 -18.39
CA LYS A 226 39.17 -15.71 -17.22
C LYS A 226 37.88 -14.95 -17.52
N ARG A 227 37.92 -14.00 -18.47
CA ARG A 227 36.72 -13.30 -18.98
C ARG A 227 35.80 -14.29 -19.70
N ARG A 228 36.34 -15.18 -20.54
CA ARG A 228 35.57 -16.25 -21.21
C ARG A 228 34.88 -17.20 -20.23
N VAL A 229 35.57 -17.65 -19.18
CA VAL A 229 34.96 -18.52 -18.16
C VAL A 229 33.82 -17.82 -17.40
N LEU A 230 33.97 -16.52 -17.10
CA LEU A 230 32.89 -15.73 -16.47
C LEU A 230 31.72 -15.49 -17.43
N LYS A 231 32.00 -15.21 -18.72
CA LYS A 231 31.00 -15.11 -19.79
C LYS A 231 30.19 -16.39 -19.93
N ASP A 232 30.85 -17.55 -20.03
CA ASP A 232 30.18 -18.85 -20.18
C ASP A 232 29.32 -19.22 -18.96
N LEU A 233 29.82 -18.94 -17.76
CA LEU A 233 29.09 -19.19 -16.51
C LEU A 233 27.87 -18.26 -16.38
N ALA A 234 28.03 -16.98 -16.72
CA ALA A 234 26.94 -16.02 -16.81
C ALA A 234 25.91 -16.42 -17.88
N ALA A 235 26.35 -16.84 -19.07
CA ALA A 235 25.47 -17.32 -20.13
C ALA A 235 24.68 -18.58 -19.73
N ARG A 236 25.29 -19.53 -19.03
CA ARG A 236 24.61 -20.70 -18.45
C ARG A 236 23.56 -20.30 -17.42
N LEU A 237 23.89 -19.36 -16.54
CA LEU A 237 22.96 -18.82 -15.54
C LEU A 237 21.84 -17.95 -16.15
N SER A 238 22.06 -17.34 -17.32
CA SER A 238 21.01 -16.68 -18.12
C SER A 238 20.11 -17.70 -18.82
N ALA A 239 20.69 -18.73 -19.44
CA ALA A 239 19.95 -19.81 -20.09
C ALA A 239 19.08 -20.63 -19.12
N ALA A 240 19.46 -20.66 -17.84
CA ALA A 240 18.65 -21.20 -16.74
C ALA A 240 17.40 -20.36 -16.41
N ILE A 241 17.27 -19.14 -16.94
CA ILE A 241 16.14 -18.23 -16.69
C ILE A 241 15.02 -18.53 -17.69
N GLN A 242 13.81 -18.62 -17.17
CA GLN A 242 12.75 -19.43 -17.75
C GLN A 242 11.96 -18.72 -18.85
N TRP A 243 12.61 -18.43 -19.97
CA TRP A 243 12.02 -17.70 -21.09
C TRP A 243 10.68 -18.27 -21.57
N LYS A 244 10.55 -19.60 -21.73
CA LYS A 244 9.28 -20.26 -22.08
C LYS A 244 8.16 -19.95 -21.08
N HIS A 245 8.49 -20.02 -19.79
CA HIS A 245 7.56 -19.74 -18.71
C HIS A 245 7.15 -18.25 -18.72
N PHE A 246 8.09 -17.33 -18.90
CA PHE A 246 7.81 -15.90 -19.07
C PHE A 246 6.93 -15.60 -20.30
N MET A 247 7.05 -16.39 -21.38
CA MET A 247 6.16 -16.35 -22.54
C MET A 247 4.80 -17.02 -22.32
N GLY A 248 4.55 -17.61 -21.14
CA GLY A 248 3.24 -18.10 -20.69
C GLY A 248 3.07 -19.60 -20.74
N GLU A 249 4.11 -20.34 -21.13
CA GLU A 249 4.14 -21.81 -21.13
C GLU A 249 4.33 -22.34 -19.71
N VAL A 250 3.36 -22.11 -18.83
CA VAL A 250 3.39 -22.62 -17.46
C VAL A 250 3.13 -24.13 -17.46
N PRO A 251 4.06 -24.98 -16.98
CA PRO A 251 3.83 -26.42 -16.93
C PRO A 251 2.59 -26.73 -16.08
N ARG A 252 1.61 -27.42 -16.68
CA ARG A 252 0.33 -27.76 -16.02
C ARG A 252 0.53 -28.45 -14.66
N LYS A 253 1.63 -29.20 -14.52
CA LYS A 253 2.04 -29.89 -13.30
C LYS A 253 2.49 -28.95 -12.17
N LEU A 254 3.16 -27.83 -12.50
CA LEU A 254 3.53 -26.81 -11.50
C LEU A 254 2.27 -26.16 -10.91
N VAL A 255 1.25 -25.91 -11.74
CA VAL A 255 -0.04 -25.34 -11.31
C VAL A 255 -0.86 -26.34 -10.47
N THR A 256 -0.75 -27.65 -10.72
CA THR A 256 -1.41 -28.65 -9.88
C THR A 256 -0.70 -28.86 -8.54
N ASP A 257 0.64 -28.84 -8.54
CA ASP A 257 1.46 -29.15 -7.38
C ASP A 257 1.61 -27.92 -6.45
N ASN A 258 1.66 -26.71 -7.01
CA ASN A 258 1.71 -25.42 -6.31
C ASN A 258 0.54 -24.51 -6.74
N PRO A 259 -0.70 -24.77 -6.30
CA PRO A 259 -1.89 -24.03 -6.73
C PRO A 259 -1.95 -22.56 -6.26
N ASP A 260 -1.08 -22.16 -5.33
CA ASP A 260 -0.91 -20.76 -4.91
C ASP A 260 0.18 -20.01 -5.71
N ALA A 261 0.90 -20.68 -6.62
CA ALA A 261 1.89 -20.08 -7.52
C ALA A 261 1.20 -19.30 -8.67
N HIS A 262 0.49 -18.24 -8.29
CA HIS A 262 -0.17 -17.33 -9.22
C HIS A 262 0.86 -16.41 -9.89
N TRP A 263 0.92 -16.49 -11.22
CA TRP A 263 1.74 -15.66 -12.10
C TRP A 263 1.07 -14.30 -12.36
N ALA A 264 0.88 -13.56 -11.28
CA ALA A 264 0.15 -12.29 -11.27
C ALA A 264 0.76 -11.33 -10.24
N ALA A 265 0.50 -10.03 -10.42
CA ALA A 265 1.02 -8.97 -9.57
C ALA A 265 2.53 -9.11 -9.31
N ALA A 266 2.97 -8.95 -8.05
CA ALA A 266 4.38 -8.94 -7.65
C ALA A 266 5.19 -10.16 -8.14
N ASN A 267 4.60 -11.36 -8.18
CA ASN A 267 5.29 -12.56 -8.68
C ASN A 267 5.68 -12.43 -10.16
N LEU A 268 4.79 -11.85 -10.96
CA LEU A 268 5.05 -11.55 -12.37
C LEU A 268 6.03 -10.37 -12.50
N THR A 269 5.88 -9.32 -11.69
CA THR A 269 6.80 -8.18 -11.63
C THR A 269 8.26 -8.61 -11.39
N TRP A 270 8.53 -9.52 -10.45
CA TRP A 270 9.91 -9.97 -10.22
C TRP A 270 10.51 -10.76 -11.39
N ASN A 271 9.67 -11.47 -12.15
CA ASN A 271 10.11 -12.11 -13.40
C ASN A 271 10.34 -11.10 -14.53
N ILE A 272 9.47 -10.09 -14.65
CA ILE A 272 9.66 -8.94 -15.54
C ILE A 272 11.02 -8.27 -15.24
N LYS A 273 11.35 -8.05 -13.97
CA LYS A 273 12.61 -7.42 -13.56
C LYS A 273 13.85 -8.20 -14.00
N ALA A 274 13.80 -9.52 -13.84
CA ALA A 274 14.86 -10.42 -14.31
C ALA A 274 15.01 -10.33 -15.85
N HIS A 275 13.91 -10.46 -16.59
CA HIS A 275 13.94 -10.42 -18.06
C HIS A 275 14.25 -9.04 -18.65
N LEU A 276 13.93 -7.94 -17.96
CA LEU A 276 14.37 -6.58 -18.32
C LEU A 276 15.89 -6.47 -18.18
N THR A 277 16.43 -6.88 -17.03
CA THR A 277 17.87 -6.87 -16.76
C THR A 277 18.63 -7.76 -17.76
N LEU A 278 18.09 -8.93 -18.12
CA LEU A 278 18.64 -9.77 -19.19
C LEU A 278 18.52 -9.14 -20.58
N GLY A 279 17.41 -8.47 -20.90
CA GLY A 279 17.22 -7.83 -22.21
C GLY A 279 18.27 -6.75 -22.47
N ILE A 280 18.65 -6.04 -21.41
CA ILE A 280 19.80 -5.12 -21.39
C ILE A 280 21.12 -5.90 -21.53
N ALA A 281 21.34 -6.93 -20.69
CA ALA A 281 22.57 -7.72 -20.66
C ALA A 281 22.87 -8.51 -21.94
N GLU A 282 21.85 -8.91 -22.69
CA GLU A 282 21.93 -9.66 -23.95
C GLU A 282 21.72 -8.78 -25.19
N ARG A 283 21.46 -7.47 -25.00
CA ARG A 283 21.11 -6.51 -26.07
C ARG A 283 19.96 -6.99 -26.98
N SER A 284 18.91 -7.57 -26.39
CA SER A 284 17.81 -8.22 -27.14
C SER A 284 16.53 -7.36 -27.18
N PRO A 285 16.20 -6.74 -28.33
CA PRO A 285 14.93 -6.03 -28.52
C PRO A 285 13.71 -6.95 -28.37
N GLN A 286 13.81 -8.20 -28.84
CA GLN A 286 12.74 -9.19 -28.72
C GLN A 286 12.40 -9.48 -27.25
N ARG A 287 13.42 -9.66 -26.39
CA ARG A 287 13.21 -9.88 -24.95
C ARG A 287 12.57 -8.66 -24.28
N LEU A 288 13.03 -7.45 -24.64
CA LEU A 288 12.49 -6.20 -24.10
C LEU A 288 11.07 -5.90 -24.59
N ALA A 289 10.71 -6.29 -25.81
CA ALA A 289 9.34 -6.22 -26.31
C ALA A 289 8.39 -7.17 -25.53
N ALA A 290 8.84 -8.38 -25.19
CA ALA A 290 8.08 -9.28 -24.32
C ALA A 290 7.92 -8.73 -22.89
N VAL A 291 8.96 -8.07 -22.36
CA VAL A 291 8.92 -7.32 -21.08
C VAL A 291 7.83 -6.24 -21.12
N ARG A 292 7.77 -5.42 -22.19
CA ARG A 292 6.70 -4.43 -22.38
C ARG A 292 5.31 -5.07 -22.38
N THR A 293 5.14 -6.20 -23.06
CA THR A 293 3.86 -6.95 -23.08
C THR A 293 3.45 -7.42 -21.68
N ARG A 294 4.37 -7.98 -20.90
CA ARG A 294 4.09 -8.41 -19.52
C ARG A 294 3.88 -7.26 -18.55
N LEU A 295 4.55 -6.12 -18.74
CA LEU A 295 4.27 -4.90 -17.97
C LEU A 295 2.84 -4.38 -18.23
N ASN A 296 2.36 -4.39 -19.48
CA ASN A 296 0.96 -4.06 -19.75
C ASN A 296 -0.01 -5.04 -19.06
N GLU A 297 0.33 -6.33 -19.00
CA GLU A 297 -0.51 -7.36 -18.37
C GLU A 297 -0.56 -7.25 -16.83
N VAL A 298 0.56 -6.93 -16.18
CA VAL A 298 0.61 -6.78 -14.71
C VAL A 298 -0.08 -5.49 -14.23
N LEU A 299 -0.13 -4.48 -15.11
CA LEU A 299 -0.77 -3.19 -14.89
C LEU A 299 -2.22 -3.12 -15.40
N ALA A 300 -2.77 -4.20 -15.94
CA ALA A 300 -4.19 -4.30 -16.26
C ALA A 300 -5.03 -4.35 -14.97
N VAL A 301 -6.24 -3.77 -15.01
CA VAL A 301 -7.25 -3.93 -13.96
C VAL A 301 -7.82 -5.35 -14.01
N LYS A 302 -7.90 -6.03 -12.86
CA LYS A 302 -8.26 -7.45 -12.71
C LYS A 302 -9.23 -7.65 -11.53
N ASP A 303 -10.43 -7.08 -11.63
CA ASP A 303 -11.44 -7.17 -10.57
C ASP A 303 -11.80 -8.63 -10.20
N GLY A 304 -11.68 -8.96 -8.91
CA GLY A 304 -11.94 -10.30 -8.39
C GLY A 304 -10.83 -11.32 -8.67
N ALA A 305 -9.67 -10.87 -9.17
CA ALA A 305 -8.46 -11.68 -9.39
C ALA A 305 -7.22 -10.96 -8.82
N PRO A 306 -6.05 -11.64 -8.67
CA PRO A 306 -4.86 -11.01 -8.12
C PRO A 306 -4.31 -9.92 -9.06
N GLY A 307 -4.14 -8.71 -8.53
CA GLY A 307 -3.73 -7.53 -9.31
C GLY A 307 -4.39 -6.24 -8.83
N ILE A 308 -4.20 -5.18 -9.63
CA ILE A 308 -4.85 -3.87 -9.44
C ILE A 308 -6.35 -4.02 -9.69
N GLN A 309 -7.18 -3.46 -8.80
CA GLN A 309 -8.64 -3.44 -8.92
C GLN A 309 -9.12 -2.07 -9.47
N SER A 310 -10.34 -2.00 -9.97
CA SER A 310 -10.94 -0.82 -10.60
C SER A 310 -11.17 0.35 -9.63
N ASP A 311 -11.33 0.05 -8.34
CA ASP A 311 -11.40 1.03 -7.25
C ASP A 311 -10.01 1.54 -6.79
N GLY A 312 -8.92 1.12 -7.45
CA GLY A 312 -7.56 1.49 -7.10
C GLY A 312 -6.96 0.67 -5.95
N SER A 313 -7.73 -0.23 -5.32
CA SER A 313 -7.17 -1.21 -4.39
C SER A 313 -6.36 -2.28 -5.13
N MET A 314 -5.73 -3.18 -4.38
CA MET A 314 -4.96 -4.30 -4.94
C MET A 314 -5.20 -5.55 -4.11
N GLN A 315 -5.45 -6.65 -4.81
CA GLN A 315 -5.69 -7.95 -4.21
C GLN A 315 -4.56 -8.91 -4.55
N MET A 316 -4.19 -9.76 -3.59
CA MET A 316 -3.18 -10.78 -3.79
C MET A 316 -3.47 -12.02 -2.96
N HIS A 317 -2.92 -13.14 -3.44
CA HIS A 317 -2.97 -14.48 -2.85
C HIS A 317 -4.36 -15.12 -2.74
N GLY A 318 -4.37 -16.45 -2.67
CA GLY A 318 -5.53 -17.27 -2.34
C GLY A 318 -6.26 -17.86 -3.53
N ARG A 319 -6.44 -19.18 -3.49
CA ARG A 319 -6.97 -20.00 -4.60
C ARG A 319 -8.42 -19.70 -5.01
N ALA A 320 -9.24 -19.11 -4.14
CA ALA A 320 -10.68 -18.97 -4.36
C ALA A 320 -11.31 -17.64 -3.89
N VAL A 321 -10.56 -16.85 -3.12
CA VAL A 321 -10.90 -15.54 -2.54
C VAL A 321 -9.58 -14.86 -2.22
N HIS A 322 -9.46 -13.57 -2.54
CA HIS A 322 -8.20 -12.83 -2.41
C HIS A 322 -8.19 -11.86 -1.22
N MET A 323 -6.99 -11.46 -0.80
CA MET A 323 -6.82 -10.52 0.31
C MET A 323 -6.44 -9.13 -0.20
N LEU A 324 -7.00 -8.09 0.42
CA LEU A 324 -6.53 -6.71 0.28
C LEU A 324 -5.05 -6.63 0.68
N TYR A 325 -4.21 -6.17 -0.26
CA TYR A 325 -2.75 -6.28 -0.15
C TYR A 325 -1.98 -5.04 -0.66
N VAL A 326 -2.63 -3.88 -0.77
CA VAL A 326 -2.04 -2.60 -1.21
C VAL A 326 -0.71 -2.30 -0.50
N GLY A 327 -0.59 -2.57 0.80
CA GLY A 327 0.60 -2.24 1.59
C GLY A 327 1.66 -3.31 1.72
N GLY A 328 1.43 -4.51 1.17
CA GLY A 328 2.42 -5.58 1.20
C GLY A 328 2.94 -5.91 -0.20
N TYR A 329 2.38 -6.93 -0.85
CA TYR A 329 2.70 -7.20 -2.26
C TYR A 329 2.37 -6.03 -3.18
N GLY A 330 1.34 -5.23 -2.86
CA GLY A 330 1.07 -3.99 -3.57
C GLY A 330 2.18 -2.95 -3.39
N SER A 331 2.80 -2.87 -2.21
CA SER A 331 3.94 -1.97 -1.95
C SER A 331 5.20 -2.44 -2.68
N GLN A 332 5.44 -3.76 -2.70
CA GLN A 332 6.52 -4.36 -3.51
C GLN A 332 6.31 -4.11 -5.01
N LEU A 333 5.10 -4.38 -5.54
CA LEU A 333 4.74 -4.08 -6.92
C LEU A 333 4.88 -2.58 -7.24
N ALA A 334 4.50 -1.68 -6.33
CA ALA A 334 4.70 -0.25 -6.50
C ALA A 334 6.19 0.12 -6.60
N PHE A 335 7.03 -0.41 -5.72
CA PHE A 335 8.47 -0.18 -5.74
C PHE A 335 9.11 -0.69 -7.05
N ASP A 336 8.93 -1.98 -7.35
CA ASP A 336 9.61 -2.67 -8.44
C ASP A 336 9.13 -2.18 -9.82
N VAL A 337 7.82 -1.96 -10.01
CA VAL A 337 7.30 -1.47 -11.29
C VAL A 337 7.64 0.01 -11.51
N ALA A 338 7.68 0.85 -10.47
CA ALA A 338 8.10 2.24 -10.66
C ALA A 338 9.57 2.36 -11.10
N ASP A 339 10.41 1.41 -10.67
CA ASP A 339 11.78 1.28 -11.16
C ASP A 339 11.83 0.82 -12.63
N ASP A 340 11.05 -0.19 -13.01
CA ASP A 340 10.92 -0.62 -14.41
C ASP A 340 10.37 0.48 -15.34
N LEU A 341 9.43 1.30 -14.84
CA LEU A 341 8.91 2.46 -15.55
C LEU A 341 9.94 3.59 -15.68
N TRP A 342 10.72 3.87 -14.63
CA TRP A 342 11.80 4.85 -14.69
C TRP A 342 12.90 4.43 -15.68
N LEU A 343 13.28 3.14 -15.67
CA LEU A 343 14.20 2.57 -16.65
C LEU A 343 13.66 2.74 -18.08
N THR A 344 12.40 2.36 -18.34
CA THR A 344 11.83 2.29 -19.71
C THR A 344 11.22 3.59 -20.24
N ALA A 345 11.05 4.63 -19.42
CA ALA A 345 10.42 5.90 -19.81
C ALA A 345 11.04 6.55 -21.06
N GLY A 346 10.21 6.89 -22.04
CA GLY A 346 10.63 7.50 -23.30
C GLY A 346 11.33 6.55 -24.28
N THR A 347 11.27 5.22 -24.07
CA THR A 347 11.77 4.20 -25.02
C THR A 347 10.62 3.40 -25.63
N ALA A 348 10.88 2.70 -26.74
CA ALA A 348 9.94 1.77 -27.38
C ALA A 348 9.47 0.62 -26.47
N TYR A 349 10.13 0.41 -25.33
CA TYR A 349 9.81 -0.62 -24.32
C TYR A 349 8.93 -0.10 -23.18
N GLN A 350 8.60 1.19 -23.15
CA GLN A 350 7.66 1.78 -22.19
C GLN A 350 6.26 1.14 -22.30
N PRO A 351 5.57 0.84 -21.18
CA PRO A 351 4.18 0.39 -21.21
C PRO A 351 3.23 1.39 -21.86
N SER A 352 2.03 0.92 -22.23
CA SER A 352 0.99 1.77 -22.83
C SER A 352 0.49 2.84 -21.86
N ALA A 353 0.00 3.97 -22.40
CA ALA A 353 -0.62 5.02 -21.61
C ALA A 353 -1.77 4.51 -20.71
N GLY A 354 -2.50 3.47 -21.12
CA GLY A 354 -3.51 2.80 -20.30
C GLY A 354 -2.93 2.09 -19.08
N ALA A 355 -1.85 1.32 -19.28
CA ALA A 355 -1.12 0.66 -18.19
C ALA A 355 -0.49 1.67 -17.22
N LEU A 356 0.10 2.76 -17.74
CA LEU A 356 0.62 3.86 -16.92
C LEU A 356 -0.49 4.50 -16.06
N ARG A 357 -1.64 4.84 -16.65
CA ARG A 357 -2.78 5.39 -15.90
C ARG A 357 -3.27 4.46 -14.80
N ASN A 358 -3.36 3.15 -15.05
CA ASN A 358 -3.76 2.17 -14.03
C ASN A 358 -2.76 2.11 -12.87
N PHE A 359 -1.45 2.11 -13.17
CA PHE A 359 -0.40 2.11 -12.15
C PHE A 359 -0.39 3.38 -11.29
N VAL A 360 -0.55 4.54 -11.93
CA VAL A 360 -0.64 5.83 -11.25
C VAL A 360 -1.91 5.88 -10.39
N HIS A 361 -3.04 5.39 -10.88
CA HIS A 361 -4.28 5.30 -10.09
C HIS A 361 -4.10 4.38 -8.87
N PHE A 362 -3.50 3.20 -9.05
CA PHE A 362 -3.18 2.28 -7.95
C PHE A 362 -2.27 2.92 -6.89
N THR A 363 -1.19 3.58 -7.30
CA THR A 363 -0.21 4.17 -6.37
C THR A 363 -0.70 5.45 -5.70
N THR A 364 -1.50 6.28 -6.39
CA THR A 364 -2.02 7.56 -5.84
C THR A 364 -3.34 7.41 -5.09
N VAL A 365 -4.26 6.54 -5.53
CA VAL A 365 -5.53 6.29 -4.85
C VAL A 365 -5.38 5.15 -3.84
N GLY A 366 -5.02 3.94 -4.28
CA GLY A 366 -4.82 2.81 -3.37
C GLY A 366 -3.72 3.09 -2.33
N GLY A 367 -2.51 3.37 -2.82
CA GLY A 367 -1.35 3.72 -1.99
C GLY A 367 -1.55 5.02 -1.22
N GLY A 368 -1.80 6.13 -1.92
CA GLY A 368 -1.85 7.47 -1.31
C GLY A 368 -2.92 7.64 -0.24
N VAL A 369 -4.14 7.17 -0.47
CA VAL A 369 -5.22 7.23 0.54
C VAL A 369 -4.92 6.32 1.75
N SER A 370 -4.26 5.19 1.53
CA SER A 370 -3.90 4.26 2.61
C SER A 370 -2.62 4.68 3.36
N THR A 371 -2.01 5.82 3.00
CA THR A 371 -0.79 6.35 3.62
C THR A 371 -1.11 7.54 4.52
N TRP A 372 -0.44 7.64 5.66
CA TRP A 372 -0.47 8.80 6.56
C TRP A 372 0.97 9.14 6.96
N GLY A 373 1.44 10.34 6.63
CA GLY A 373 2.89 10.63 6.58
C GLY A 373 3.57 9.69 5.57
N LEU A 374 4.55 8.90 6.03
CA LEU A 374 5.22 7.86 5.24
C LEU A 374 4.79 6.43 5.58
N TRP A 375 3.69 6.25 6.32
CA TRP A 375 3.30 4.97 6.90
C TRP A 375 1.96 4.48 6.33
N LEU A 376 1.91 3.22 5.93
CA LEU A 376 0.67 2.62 5.44
C LEU A 376 -0.20 2.12 6.58
N ASP A 377 -1.50 2.08 6.32
CA ASP A 377 -2.43 1.36 7.17
C ASP A 377 -2.04 -0.14 7.21
N PRO A 378 -1.64 -0.69 8.38
CA PRO A 378 -1.34 -2.12 8.51
C PRO A 378 -2.53 -3.03 8.16
N SER A 379 -3.74 -2.50 8.04
CA SER A 379 -4.92 -3.21 7.55
C SER A 379 -4.80 -3.60 6.08
N VAL A 380 -4.07 -2.83 5.26
CA VAL A 380 -3.87 -3.10 3.83
C VAL A 380 -2.60 -3.91 3.53
N ALA A 381 -1.82 -4.26 4.55
CA ALA A 381 -0.51 -4.93 4.41
C ALA A 381 -0.57 -6.48 4.46
N GLY A 382 -1.73 -7.09 4.66
CA GLY A 382 -1.85 -8.54 4.83
C GLY A 382 -0.99 -9.08 5.99
N ARG A 383 -0.27 -10.19 5.81
CA ARG A 383 0.69 -10.66 6.82
C ARG A 383 1.89 -9.73 7.00
N HIS A 384 2.24 -8.89 6.02
CA HIS A 384 3.40 -7.99 6.09
C HIS A 384 3.23 -6.86 7.12
N SER A 385 2.01 -6.65 7.64
CA SER A 385 1.79 -5.86 8.87
C SER A 385 2.81 -6.23 9.95
N SER A 386 3.04 -7.52 10.18
CA SER A 386 4.01 -8.04 11.17
C SER A 386 5.49 -7.74 10.90
N HIS A 387 5.83 -7.17 9.74
CA HIS A 387 7.20 -6.91 9.29
C HIS A 387 7.52 -5.40 9.14
N GLY A 388 6.53 -4.50 9.24
CA GLY A 388 6.73 -3.04 9.22
C GLY A 388 7.13 -2.50 7.84
N GLY A 389 6.28 -2.73 6.83
CA GLY A 389 6.57 -2.36 5.44
C GLY A 389 5.42 -1.60 4.79
N GLY A 390 5.73 -0.41 4.27
CA GLY A 390 4.81 0.39 3.44
C GLY A 390 5.46 1.39 2.49
N LYS A 391 6.79 1.39 2.36
CA LYS A 391 7.55 2.48 1.70
C LYS A 391 7.52 2.46 0.18
N GLY A 392 7.11 1.35 -0.43
CA GLY A 392 7.18 1.17 -1.89
C GLY A 392 6.30 2.12 -2.69
N HIS A 393 5.17 2.60 -2.13
CA HIS A 393 4.34 3.63 -2.78
C HIS A 393 5.03 4.99 -2.79
N PHE A 394 5.67 5.39 -1.69
CA PHE A 394 6.50 6.59 -1.66
C PHE A 394 7.66 6.50 -2.66
N SER A 395 8.40 5.40 -2.66
CA SER A 395 9.49 5.15 -3.59
C SER A 395 9.02 5.12 -5.05
N ALA A 396 7.75 4.75 -5.30
CA ALA A 396 7.11 4.86 -6.59
C ALA A 396 6.83 6.31 -6.98
N TRP A 397 6.20 7.11 -6.11
CA TRP A 397 5.95 8.54 -6.38
C TRP A 397 7.25 9.31 -6.63
N LEU A 398 8.30 8.98 -5.89
CA LEU A 398 9.64 9.54 -6.08
C LEU A 398 10.18 9.25 -7.50
N ARG A 399 10.24 7.98 -7.93
CA ARG A 399 10.73 7.60 -9.27
C ARG A 399 9.84 8.14 -10.39
N LEU A 400 8.52 8.04 -10.23
CA LEU A 400 7.53 8.54 -11.18
C LEU A 400 7.60 10.06 -11.36
N SER A 401 7.97 10.82 -10.31
CA SER A 401 8.15 12.27 -10.40
C SER A 401 9.43 12.69 -11.16
N LEU A 402 10.45 11.83 -11.16
CA LEU A 402 11.76 12.02 -11.78
C LEU A 402 11.89 11.46 -13.20
N ALA A 403 11.04 10.50 -13.57
CA ALA A 403 11.07 9.81 -14.86
C ALA A 403 10.75 10.71 -16.06
N SER A 404 11.44 10.49 -17.18
CA SER A 404 11.31 11.27 -18.41
C SER A 404 10.31 10.63 -19.39
N PHE A 405 9.01 10.70 -19.07
CA PHE A 405 7.94 10.31 -19.98
C PHE A 405 7.75 11.34 -21.11
N GLY A 406 7.13 10.93 -22.22
CA GLY A 406 6.64 11.87 -23.23
C GLY A 406 5.55 12.80 -22.68
N PRO A 407 5.31 14.00 -23.27
CA PRO A 407 4.42 15.00 -22.68
C PRO A 407 2.99 14.51 -22.37
N GLU A 408 2.40 13.71 -23.27
CA GLU A 408 1.06 13.12 -23.08
C GLU A 408 1.03 12.10 -21.93
N ASP A 409 2.05 11.24 -21.85
CA ASP A 409 2.22 10.24 -20.79
C ASP A 409 2.62 10.87 -19.44
N ALA A 410 3.07 12.13 -19.42
CA ALA A 410 3.51 12.85 -18.22
C ALA A 410 2.39 13.65 -17.51
N ALA A 411 1.18 13.75 -18.09
CA ALA A 411 0.11 14.63 -17.61
C ALA A 411 -0.31 14.43 -16.14
N TRP A 412 -0.06 13.26 -15.56
CA TRP A 412 -0.36 12.95 -14.16
C TRP A 412 0.81 13.27 -13.19
N GLN A 413 2.04 13.52 -13.69
CA GLN A 413 3.22 13.76 -12.85
C GLN A 413 3.02 14.89 -11.83
N PRO A 414 2.38 16.04 -12.14
CA PRO A 414 2.13 17.09 -11.16
C PRO A 414 1.35 16.61 -9.92
N ARG A 415 0.39 15.69 -10.10
CA ARG A 415 -0.38 15.11 -8.98
C ARG A 415 0.44 14.16 -8.12
N VAL A 416 1.29 13.33 -8.75
CA VAL A 416 2.23 12.46 -8.03
C VAL A 416 3.27 13.28 -7.26
N ARG A 417 3.71 14.41 -7.82
CA ARG A 417 4.60 15.39 -7.18
C ARG A 417 3.94 16.06 -5.98
N ALA A 418 2.69 16.50 -6.11
CA ALA A 418 1.90 17.05 -5.00
C ALA A 418 1.76 16.04 -3.85
N LEU A 419 1.40 14.79 -4.15
CA LEU A 419 1.28 13.71 -3.16
C LEU A 419 2.61 13.40 -2.45
N LEU A 420 3.72 13.39 -3.19
CA LEU A 420 5.07 13.21 -2.63
C LEU A 420 5.43 14.33 -1.64
N VAL A 421 5.16 15.59 -2.01
CA VAL A 421 5.40 16.77 -1.14
C VAL A 421 4.49 16.73 0.09
N HIS A 422 3.21 16.39 -0.08
CA HIS A 422 2.24 16.26 1.02
C HIS A 422 2.67 15.21 2.05
N ALA A 423 3.08 14.02 1.59
CA ALA A 423 3.55 12.93 2.45
C ALA A 423 4.84 13.30 3.21
N LEU A 424 5.75 14.07 2.58
CA LEU A 424 6.94 14.60 3.24
C LEU A 424 6.62 15.68 4.27
N ALA A 425 5.67 16.58 3.99
CA ALA A 425 5.27 17.66 4.89
C ALA A 425 4.60 17.15 6.18
N GLN A 426 3.99 15.95 6.14
CA GLN A 426 3.38 15.29 7.29
C GLN A 426 4.37 14.59 8.24
N GLU A 427 5.62 14.35 7.84
CA GLU A 427 6.63 13.85 8.79
C GLU A 427 7.19 15.00 9.63
N HIS A 428 6.95 14.97 10.93
CA HIS A 428 7.41 16.02 11.84
C HIS A 428 8.94 16.18 11.87
N ARG A 429 9.36 17.42 12.12
CA ARG A 429 10.76 17.88 12.16
C ARG A 429 11.58 17.05 13.16
N GLY A 430 12.58 16.31 12.68
CA GLY A 430 13.44 15.43 13.48
C GLY A 430 13.29 13.93 13.16
N SER A 431 12.31 13.56 12.34
CA SER A 431 12.15 12.19 11.83
C SER A 431 13.32 11.80 10.92
N THR A 432 14.07 10.74 11.25
CA THR A 432 14.96 10.12 10.26
C THR A 432 14.11 9.49 9.18
N LEU A 433 14.13 10.07 7.97
CA LEU A 433 13.45 9.49 6.79
C LEU A 433 13.80 8.00 6.70
N PRO A 434 12.81 7.09 6.60
CA PRO A 434 13.03 5.67 6.85
C PRO A 434 13.63 4.93 5.64
N PHE A 435 14.37 5.66 4.79
CA PHE A 435 14.88 5.25 3.49
C PHE A 435 16.35 4.84 3.53
N SER A 436 16.77 4.03 2.55
CA SER A 436 18.18 3.72 2.32
C SER A 436 19.01 4.97 1.97
N PRO A 437 20.34 4.95 2.14
CA PRO A 437 21.21 6.07 1.72
C PRO A 437 21.01 6.48 0.25
N TRP A 438 20.76 5.51 -0.62
CA TRP A 438 20.45 5.70 -2.04
C TRP A 438 19.14 6.48 -2.27
N GLU A 439 18.04 6.01 -1.68
CA GLU A 439 16.74 6.67 -1.77
C GLU A 439 16.76 8.08 -1.14
N ARG A 440 17.60 8.34 -0.14
CA ARG A 440 17.86 9.71 0.37
C ARG A 440 18.57 10.58 -0.68
N GLY A 441 19.43 10.00 -1.52
CA GLY A 441 20.01 10.65 -2.71
C GLY A 441 18.95 11.02 -3.74
N LEU A 442 18.11 10.07 -4.17
CA LEU A 442 17.00 10.33 -5.10
C LEU A 442 16.00 11.35 -4.52
N THR A 443 15.71 11.28 -3.21
CA THR A 443 14.85 12.26 -2.52
C THR A 443 15.46 13.66 -2.57
N ARG A 444 16.77 13.81 -2.34
CA ARG A 444 17.50 15.08 -2.51
C ARG A 444 17.40 15.59 -3.95
N GLN A 445 17.59 14.74 -4.96
CA GLN A 445 17.44 15.13 -6.37
C GLN A 445 16.02 15.61 -6.72
N ALA A 446 14.99 14.94 -6.21
CA ALA A 446 13.61 15.36 -6.42
C ALA A 446 13.31 16.70 -5.76
N LEU A 447 13.73 16.90 -4.50
CA LEU A 447 13.58 18.17 -3.79
C LEU A 447 14.38 19.31 -4.45
N ALA A 448 15.59 19.04 -4.93
CA ALA A 448 16.39 20.01 -5.68
C ALA A 448 15.70 20.41 -6.99
N LYS A 449 15.14 19.46 -7.76
CA LYS A 449 14.35 19.77 -8.95
C LYS A 449 13.08 20.57 -8.61
N VAL A 450 12.36 20.23 -7.53
CA VAL A 450 11.20 20.99 -7.04
C VAL A 450 11.60 22.45 -6.77
N GLY A 451 12.72 22.67 -6.06
CA GLY A 451 13.19 24.00 -5.68
C GLY A 451 13.76 24.85 -6.83
N THR A 452 14.37 24.24 -7.85
CA THR A 452 15.05 24.99 -8.93
C THR A 452 14.21 25.24 -10.17
N SER A 453 13.20 24.41 -10.46
CA SER A 453 12.52 24.43 -11.77
C SER A 453 11.21 25.24 -11.82
N GLY A 454 11.03 26.17 -10.88
CA GLY A 454 9.87 27.09 -10.88
C GLY A 454 8.52 26.37 -10.81
N TRP A 455 8.47 25.16 -10.26
CA TRP A 455 7.20 24.50 -9.96
C TRP A 455 6.39 25.43 -9.06
N PRO A 456 5.07 25.53 -9.26
CA PRO A 456 4.30 26.59 -8.64
C PRO A 456 4.45 26.53 -7.12
N ALA A 457 5.14 27.54 -6.59
CA ALA A 457 5.21 27.82 -5.16
C ALA A 457 3.87 28.35 -4.61
N SER A 458 2.76 28.04 -5.30
CA SER A 458 1.45 28.06 -4.68
C SER A 458 1.39 26.89 -3.69
N THR A 459 1.55 27.24 -2.42
CA THR A 459 1.22 26.44 -1.25
C THR A 459 -0.23 25.92 -1.22
N ALA A 460 -1.02 26.20 -2.26
CA ALA A 460 -2.38 25.72 -2.51
C ALA A 460 -2.46 24.44 -3.38
N ALA A 461 -1.33 23.86 -3.83
CA ALA A 461 -1.33 22.74 -4.80
C ALA A 461 -0.85 21.39 -4.23
N ALA A 462 -0.57 21.29 -2.92
CA ALA A 462 -0.22 20.05 -2.22
C ALA A 462 -1.34 19.57 -1.27
N GLU A 463 -2.60 19.80 -1.67
CA GLU A 463 -3.75 19.12 -1.10
C GLU A 463 -3.56 17.61 -1.31
N GLY A 464 -3.49 16.87 -0.20
CA GLY A 464 -3.42 15.42 -0.24
C GLY A 464 -4.79 14.82 -0.54
N PRO A 465 -4.92 13.49 -0.49
CA PRO A 465 -6.24 12.88 -0.48
C PRO A 465 -6.98 13.35 0.78
N GLU A 466 -8.09 14.07 0.60
CA GLU A 466 -9.09 14.42 1.62
C GLU A 466 -10.46 13.87 1.22
N GLY A 467 -11.35 13.67 2.20
CA GLY A 467 -12.68 13.10 2.02
C GLY A 467 -12.75 11.60 2.32
N PHE A 468 -13.85 10.96 1.93
CA PHE A 468 -14.08 9.54 2.16
C PHE A 468 -13.91 8.71 0.88
N PHE A 469 -13.08 7.68 0.99
CA PHE A 469 -12.68 6.78 -0.10
C PHE A 469 -13.24 5.37 0.13
N SER A 470 -13.99 4.87 -0.85
CA SER A 470 -14.66 3.58 -0.83
C SER A 470 -13.92 2.59 -1.74
N PHE A 471 -13.50 1.45 -1.19
CA PHE A 471 -12.84 0.36 -1.92
C PHE A 471 -13.71 -0.92 -1.84
N PRO A 472 -14.89 -0.94 -2.49
CA PRO A 472 -15.89 -1.99 -2.32
C PRO A 472 -15.44 -3.34 -2.86
N VAL A 473 -14.51 -3.37 -3.84
CA VAL A 473 -13.99 -4.64 -4.40
C VAL A 473 -13.19 -5.38 -3.33
N SER A 474 -12.51 -4.66 -2.44
CA SER A 474 -11.59 -5.17 -1.42
C SER A 474 -12.07 -5.01 0.04
N ASP A 475 -13.37 -4.74 0.25
CA ASP A 475 -14.01 -4.66 1.58
C ASP A 475 -13.29 -3.70 2.56
N TYR A 476 -12.92 -2.53 2.06
CA TYR A 476 -12.17 -1.51 2.80
C TYR A 476 -12.69 -0.10 2.51
N ALA A 477 -12.54 0.78 3.49
CA ALA A 477 -12.78 2.20 3.32
C ALA A 477 -11.81 3.03 4.17
N ALA A 478 -11.51 4.23 3.71
CA ALA A 478 -10.62 5.17 4.36
C ALA A 478 -11.24 6.57 4.38
N TYR A 479 -10.91 7.33 5.40
CA TYR A 479 -11.36 8.70 5.61
C TYR A 479 -10.14 9.56 5.93
N ARG A 480 -10.04 10.67 5.21
CA ARG A 480 -8.88 11.56 5.22
C ARG A 480 -9.31 12.98 5.53
N ARG A 481 -8.62 13.57 6.49
CA ARG A 481 -8.52 15.01 6.70
C ARG A 481 -7.04 15.40 6.73
N SER A 482 -6.76 16.69 6.72
CA SER A 482 -5.39 17.23 6.77
C SER A 482 -4.68 16.93 8.09
N ASP A 483 -5.46 16.68 9.14
CA ASP A 483 -5.06 16.53 10.54
C ASP A 483 -5.28 15.11 11.10
N PHE A 484 -6.19 14.30 10.54
CA PHE A 484 -6.31 12.88 10.92
C PHE A 484 -6.59 11.89 9.77
N PHE A 485 -6.24 10.63 10.04
CA PHE A 485 -6.54 9.47 9.22
C PHE A 485 -7.42 8.47 9.96
N ALA A 486 -8.46 7.96 9.30
CA ALA A 486 -9.25 6.83 9.77
C ALA A 486 -9.46 5.80 8.67
N SER A 487 -9.63 4.53 9.03
CA SER A 487 -9.97 3.47 8.07
C SER A 487 -10.74 2.33 8.72
N VAL A 488 -11.49 1.58 7.91
CA VAL A 488 -12.14 0.34 8.36
C VAL A 488 -11.88 -0.83 7.43
N LYS A 489 -11.43 -1.96 8.01
CA LYS A 489 -11.27 -3.23 7.31
C LYS A 489 -12.42 -4.19 7.63
N LEU A 490 -13.12 -4.60 6.59
CA LEU A 490 -14.26 -5.51 6.63
C LEU A 490 -13.87 -6.87 6.02
N HIS A 491 -14.80 -7.82 6.02
CA HIS A 491 -14.73 -9.00 5.15
C HIS A 491 -16.12 -9.45 4.73
N SER A 492 -16.17 -10.16 3.62
CA SER A 492 -17.36 -10.81 3.06
C SER A 492 -16.96 -12.17 2.46
N PRO A 493 -17.89 -12.93 1.85
CA PRO A 493 -17.52 -14.08 1.03
C PRO A 493 -16.60 -13.75 -0.16
N ARG A 494 -16.37 -12.47 -0.49
CA ARG A 494 -15.52 -11.99 -1.61
C ARG A 494 -14.05 -11.79 -1.23
N THR A 495 -13.75 -11.53 0.05
CA THR A 495 -12.41 -11.15 0.52
C THR A 495 -11.90 -12.03 1.67
N ALA A 496 -10.58 -12.24 1.75
CA ALA A 496 -9.98 -13.09 2.77
C ALA A 496 -9.93 -12.34 4.13
N PRO A 497 -10.45 -12.90 5.24
CA PRO A 497 -10.48 -12.20 6.54
C PRO A 497 -9.11 -12.07 7.24
N GLY A 498 -8.02 -12.50 6.59
CA GLY A 498 -6.66 -12.56 7.11
C GLY A 498 -5.88 -13.78 6.61
N GLU A 499 -4.56 -13.72 6.71
CA GLU A 499 -3.63 -14.68 6.11
C GLU A 499 -2.62 -15.24 7.14
N ARG A 500 -2.39 -16.55 7.07
CA ARG A 500 -1.32 -17.26 7.80
C ARG A 500 -0.71 -18.34 6.90
N ILE A 501 0.36 -17.99 6.20
CA ILE A 501 1.18 -18.91 5.38
C ILE A 501 2.63 -18.92 5.85
N ASN A 502 3.35 -19.99 5.50
CA ASN A 502 4.78 -20.20 5.78
C ASN A 502 5.12 -20.13 7.29
N SER A 503 6.40 -20.21 7.62
CA SER A 503 6.89 -20.03 8.99
C SER A 503 6.71 -18.61 9.52
N ASP A 504 6.55 -17.63 8.63
CA ASP A 504 6.54 -16.18 8.92
C ASP A 504 5.14 -15.53 8.82
N GLY A 505 4.10 -16.37 8.79
CA GLY A 505 2.71 -15.94 8.70
C GLY A 505 2.21 -15.29 9.98
N HIS A 506 1.44 -14.21 9.84
CA HIS A 506 1.00 -13.39 10.97
C HIS A 506 0.08 -14.17 11.93
N ALA A 507 0.68 -14.73 12.98
CA ALA A 507 0.14 -15.80 13.81
C ALA A 507 -1.18 -15.47 14.53
N ARG A 508 -1.41 -14.18 14.76
CA ARG A 508 -2.46 -13.62 15.62
C ARG A 508 -3.45 -12.73 14.86
N GLY A 509 -3.22 -12.49 13.57
CA GLY A 509 -4.02 -11.58 12.74
C GLY A 509 -5.39 -12.10 12.27
N ALA A 510 -5.86 -13.23 12.79
CA ALA A 510 -7.06 -13.93 12.30
C ALA A 510 -8.38 -13.14 12.44
N ARG A 511 -8.34 -11.99 13.13
CA ARG A 511 -9.46 -11.08 13.42
C ARG A 511 -9.27 -9.68 12.82
N GLN A 512 -8.24 -9.43 12.00
CA GLN A 512 -7.97 -8.11 11.43
C GLN A 512 -9.09 -7.56 10.55
N SER A 513 -9.89 -8.43 9.91
CA SER A 513 -11.05 -8.01 9.10
C SER A 513 -12.38 -8.09 9.83
N ASP A 514 -12.42 -8.32 11.15
CA ASP A 514 -13.67 -8.44 11.92
C ASP A 514 -14.28 -7.04 12.25
N GLY A 515 -14.07 -6.06 11.36
CA GLY A 515 -14.46 -4.67 11.52
C GLY A 515 -13.38 -3.85 12.25
N ARG A 516 -12.11 -4.00 11.88
CA ARG A 516 -11.03 -3.20 12.46
C ARG A 516 -11.20 -1.74 12.06
N LEU A 517 -11.31 -0.85 13.03
CA LEU A 517 -11.27 0.60 12.86
C LEU A 517 -9.87 1.09 13.25
N LEU A 518 -9.11 1.66 12.31
CA LEU A 518 -7.91 2.44 12.63
C LEU A 518 -8.28 3.92 12.70
N LEU A 519 -7.69 4.64 13.64
CA LEU A 519 -7.81 6.10 13.78
C LEU A 519 -6.46 6.64 14.30
N SER A 520 -5.97 7.70 13.67
CA SER A 520 -4.62 8.24 13.86
C SER A 520 -4.66 9.74 13.62
N VAL A 521 -4.58 10.56 14.67
CA VAL A 521 -4.60 12.05 14.54
C VAL A 521 -3.19 12.66 14.42
N ASP A 522 -2.17 11.80 14.40
CA ASP A 522 -0.79 12.17 14.05
C ASP A 522 -0.17 10.95 13.31
N PRO A 523 0.60 11.15 12.21
CA PRO A 523 1.26 10.08 11.46
C PRO A 523 2.17 9.19 12.29
N GLU A 524 2.72 9.71 13.39
CA GLU A 524 3.54 8.94 14.31
C GLU A 524 2.77 7.84 15.05
N TRP A 525 1.43 7.85 15.01
CA TRP A 525 0.57 6.87 15.67
C TRP A 525 0.31 5.65 14.79
N MET A 526 0.75 5.70 13.53
CA MET A 526 0.68 4.58 12.60
C MET A 526 1.51 3.40 13.12
N PRO A 527 0.93 2.20 13.33
CA PRO A 527 1.61 1.06 13.97
C PRO A 527 2.85 0.50 13.26
N GLU A 528 3.23 1.05 12.10
CA GLU A 528 4.41 0.66 11.33
C GLU A 528 5.65 1.52 11.62
N ARG A 529 5.51 2.71 12.23
CA ARG A 529 6.61 3.64 12.59
C ARG A 529 7.41 3.19 13.82
N GLY A 530 7.82 1.92 13.85
CA GLY A 530 8.67 1.38 14.90
C GLY A 530 8.00 1.19 16.26
N MET A 531 6.71 1.52 16.43
CA MET A 531 5.97 1.10 17.61
C MET A 531 5.98 -0.44 17.70
N PRO A 532 6.41 -1.03 18.83
CA PRO A 532 6.43 -2.49 19.01
C PRO A 532 5.03 -3.08 19.23
N THR A 533 3.99 -2.31 18.89
CA THR A 533 2.60 -2.55 19.28
C THR A 533 2.08 -3.89 18.81
N GLN A 534 2.50 -4.37 17.64
CA GLN A 534 2.08 -5.66 17.13
C GLN A 534 2.58 -6.84 17.98
N ALA A 535 3.80 -6.72 18.53
CA ALA A 535 4.42 -7.71 19.42
C ALA A 535 3.71 -7.79 20.78
N THR A 536 3.13 -6.67 21.22
CA THR A 536 2.55 -6.48 22.55
C THR A 536 1.01 -6.43 22.53
N TYR A 537 0.37 -6.33 21.38
CA TYR A 537 -1.09 -6.17 21.21
C TYR A 537 -1.89 -7.29 21.89
N ASP A 538 -3.06 -6.96 22.44
CA ASP A 538 -4.15 -7.93 22.54
C ASP A 538 -4.83 -8.03 21.16
N TRP A 539 -4.55 -9.12 20.44
CA TRP A 539 -5.10 -9.40 19.10
C TRP A 539 -6.56 -9.86 19.12
N LEU A 540 -7.12 -10.09 20.32
CA LEU A 540 -8.56 -10.21 20.56
C LEU A 540 -9.17 -8.89 21.07
N ARG A 541 -8.42 -7.77 21.06
CA ARG A 541 -8.94 -6.41 21.28
C ARG A 541 -8.44 -5.43 20.23
N ILE A 542 -8.50 -5.83 18.96
CA ILE A 542 -8.27 -4.90 17.84
C ILE A 542 -9.39 -3.84 17.85
N PRO A 543 -9.10 -2.53 17.81
CA PRO A 543 -10.12 -1.48 17.81
C PRO A 543 -11.17 -1.68 16.72
N GLY A 544 -12.44 -1.42 17.05
CA GLY A 544 -13.59 -1.59 16.16
C GLY A 544 -14.19 -3.00 16.11
N ILE A 545 -13.45 -4.08 16.42
CA ILE A 545 -13.98 -5.45 16.24
C ILE A 545 -15.08 -5.79 17.25
N THR A 546 -15.92 -6.77 16.88
CA THR A 546 -16.83 -7.45 17.83
C THR A 546 -16.43 -8.92 17.90
N VAL A 547 -16.18 -9.46 19.08
CA VAL A 547 -15.37 -10.68 19.25
C VAL A 547 -15.78 -11.52 20.46
N LEU A 548 -15.84 -12.84 20.25
CA LEU A 548 -15.95 -13.86 21.30
C LEU A 548 -14.58 -14.06 21.99
N ARG A 549 -14.51 -13.78 23.30
CA ARG A 549 -13.30 -13.81 24.14
C ARG A 549 -12.97 -15.20 24.67
N SER A 550 -12.81 -16.16 23.76
CA SER A 550 -12.48 -17.52 24.15
C SER A 550 -11.09 -17.65 24.79
N PRO A 551 -10.90 -18.39 25.91
CA PRO A 551 -9.60 -18.59 26.55
C PRO A 551 -8.53 -19.23 25.65
N ALA A 552 -8.92 -19.95 24.60
CA ALA A 552 -7.99 -20.47 23.59
C ALA A 552 -7.57 -19.41 22.54
N GLY A 553 -8.08 -18.18 22.64
CA GLY A 553 -8.40 -17.31 21.50
C GLY A 553 -7.24 -16.64 20.76
N ASP A 554 -5.99 -16.72 21.21
CA ASP A 554 -4.84 -16.35 20.36
C ASP A 554 -4.68 -17.35 19.19
N HIS A 555 -5.10 -18.61 19.38
CA HIS A 555 -4.85 -19.72 18.46
C HIS A 555 -6.05 -20.67 18.26
N ALA A 556 -7.24 -20.29 18.73
CA ALA A 556 -8.43 -21.15 18.75
C ALA A 556 -8.93 -21.52 17.35
N CYS A 557 -8.50 -22.68 16.87
CA CYS A 557 -9.41 -23.58 16.17
C CYS A 557 -10.54 -23.89 17.16
N ILE A 558 -11.73 -23.34 16.94
CA ILE A 558 -12.85 -23.54 17.86
C ILE A 558 -13.25 -25.01 17.81
N LYS A 559 -13.17 -25.68 18.97
CA LYS A 559 -13.74 -27.02 19.15
C LYS A 559 -15.27 -26.89 19.11
N VAL A 560 -15.85 -27.15 17.96
CA VAL A 560 -17.21 -27.69 17.89
C VAL A 560 -17.12 -29.20 18.15
N ASP A 561 -18.19 -29.78 18.70
CA ASP A 561 -18.23 -31.05 19.44
C ASP A 561 -17.48 -32.27 18.84
N THR A 562 -16.99 -33.13 19.73
CA THR A 562 -15.94 -34.13 19.51
C THR A 562 -16.45 -35.52 19.09
N SER A 563 -16.87 -35.66 17.83
CA SER A 563 -17.00 -36.99 17.17
C SER A 563 -16.10 -37.17 15.93
N VAL A 564 -15.35 -36.14 15.55
CA VAL A 564 -14.41 -36.16 14.42
C VAL A 564 -12.98 -35.93 14.92
N LYS A 565 -12.01 -36.68 14.38
CA LYS A 565 -10.56 -36.52 14.65
C LYS A 565 -10.16 -35.04 14.54
N PRO A 566 -9.22 -34.53 15.36
CA PRO A 566 -8.86 -33.11 15.40
C PRO A 566 -8.47 -32.60 14.01
N ALA A 567 -9.41 -31.88 13.38
CA ALA A 567 -9.24 -31.39 12.04
C ALA A 567 -8.19 -30.27 12.01
N LYS A 568 -7.53 -30.12 10.87
CA LYS A 568 -6.65 -28.98 10.58
C LYS A 568 -7.39 -27.68 10.94
N CYS A 569 -6.68 -26.76 11.60
CA CYS A 569 -7.28 -25.52 12.11
C CYS A 569 -8.12 -24.82 11.02
N ALA A 570 -9.41 -24.57 11.28
CA ALA A 570 -10.40 -24.01 10.34
C ALA A 570 -10.20 -22.49 10.07
N LEU A 571 -8.95 -22.05 10.14
CA LEU A 571 -8.44 -20.72 9.88
C LEU A 571 -7.16 -20.86 9.03
N SER A 572 -7.13 -21.82 8.10
CA SER A 572 -6.01 -21.92 7.16
C SER A 572 -6.01 -20.69 6.25
N ALA A 573 -4.87 -20.37 5.67
CA ALA A 573 -4.82 -19.36 4.62
C ALA A 573 -5.87 -19.66 3.53
N TYR A 574 -6.42 -18.58 2.97
CA TYR A 574 -7.24 -18.59 1.76
C TYR A 574 -8.58 -19.33 1.86
N GLN A 575 -9.03 -19.65 3.07
CA GLN A 575 -10.39 -20.15 3.28
C GLN A 575 -11.41 -19.02 3.13
N ARG A 576 -12.36 -19.22 2.21
CA ARG A 576 -13.58 -18.40 2.09
C ARG A 576 -14.34 -18.41 3.41
N ALA A 577 -15.09 -17.34 3.67
CA ALA A 577 -16.10 -17.30 4.72
C ALA A 577 -17.50 -17.43 4.06
N PRO A 578 -17.94 -18.63 3.62
CA PRO A 578 -19.20 -18.79 2.89
C PRO A 578 -20.42 -18.43 3.73
N ASP A 579 -20.31 -18.52 5.06
CA ASP A 579 -21.37 -18.18 6.02
C ASP A 579 -21.39 -16.69 6.41
N ALA A 580 -20.40 -15.90 5.95
CA ALA A 580 -20.37 -14.45 6.18
C ALA A 580 -21.47 -13.75 5.37
N GLY A 581 -22.00 -12.65 5.90
CA GLY A 581 -23.00 -11.87 5.19
C GLY A 581 -22.44 -11.26 3.90
N THR A 582 -23.26 -11.19 2.86
CA THR A 582 -22.89 -10.58 1.58
C THR A 582 -23.03 -9.06 1.57
N PHE A 583 -23.82 -8.50 2.50
CA PHE A 583 -24.02 -7.07 2.69
C PHE A 583 -22.80 -6.45 3.39
N VAL A 584 -21.77 -6.11 2.61
CA VAL A 584 -20.49 -5.59 3.10
C VAL A 584 -19.91 -4.59 2.11
N GLY A 585 -19.61 -3.37 2.54
CA GLY A 585 -19.05 -2.36 1.65
C GLY A 585 -19.20 -0.94 2.20
N SER A 586 -19.12 0.05 1.30
CA SER A 586 -19.16 1.46 1.67
C SER A 586 -19.74 2.37 0.58
N VAL A 587 -20.22 3.54 0.99
CA VAL A 587 -20.82 4.59 0.15
C VAL A 587 -20.28 5.97 0.52
N THR A 588 -20.17 6.88 -0.44
CA THR A 588 -19.67 8.26 -0.25
C THR A 588 -20.22 9.22 -1.29
N GLU A 589 -20.59 10.43 -0.86
CA GLU A 589 -20.87 11.56 -1.76
C GLU A 589 -19.60 12.33 -2.17
N GLY A 590 -18.56 12.28 -1.35
CA GLY A 590 -17.23 12.81 -1.62
C GLY A 590 -16.51 13.05 -0.31
N GLU A 591 -17.08 13.92 0.53
CA GLU A 591 -16.51 14.30 1.82
C GLU A 591 -16.74 13.25 2.89
N THR A 592 -17.96 12.71 2.95
CA THR A 592 -18.43 11.84 4.03
C THR A 592 -18.87 10.49 3.50
N GLY A 593 -18.94 9.50 4.37
CA GLY A 593 -19.28 8.15 3.97
C GLY A 593 -19.77 7.23 5.06
N VAL A 594 -20.35 6.11 4.62
CA VAL A 594 -20.82 5.03 5.47
C VAL A 594 -20.17 3.74 5.02
N ALA A 595 -19.65 2.97 5.96
CA ALA A 595 -19.22 1.60 5.77
C ALA A 595 -20.08 0.66 6.62
N ALA A 596 -20.39 -0.54 6.15
CA ALA A 596 -21.13 -1.51 6.95
C ALA A 596 -20.79 -2.96 6.60
N MET A 597 -21.05 -3.86 7.53
CA MET A 597 -20.84 -5.29 7.41
C MET A 597 -21.93 -6.07 8.16
N ASP A 598 -22.60 -6.98 7.45
CA ASP A 598 -23.37 -8.07 8.04
C ASP A 598 -22.41 -9.15 8.58
N PHE A 599 -21.98 -8.93 9.81
CA PHE A 599 -20.84 -9.60 10.43
C PHE A 599 -21.21 -10.99 10.96
N MET A 600 -20.37 -11.97 10.62
CA MET A 600 -20.28 -13.25 11.31
C MET A 600 -18.82 -13.51 11.67
N GLN A 601 -18.49 -13.63 12.95
CA GLN A 601 -17.12 -13.93 13.36
C GLN A 601 -16.76 -15.35 12.91
N ARG A 602 -15.82 -15.48 11.97
CA ARG A 602 -15.37 -16.75 11.40
C ARG A 602 -15.08 -17.83 12.44
N ALA A 603 -15.61 -19.03 12.19
CA ALA A 603 -15.60 -20.23 13.03
C ALA A 603 -16.39 -20.14 14.37
N THR A 604 -17.21 -19.10 14.57
CA THR A 604 -18.15 -18.98 15.70
C THR A 604 -19.59 -18.80 15.18
N PRO A 605 -20.62 -18.93 16.04
CA PRO A 605 -21.96 -18.45 15.75
C PRO A 605 -22.22 -16.99 16.18
N LEU A 606 -21.19 -16.20 16.53
CA LEU A 606 -21.33 -14.75 16.82
C LEU A 606 -21.70 -14.01 15.53
N LYS A 607 -22.79 -13.24 15.60
CA LYS A 607 -23.28 -12.38 14.52
C LYS A 607 -23.58 -10.98 15.03
N ALA A 608 -23.43 -9.97 14.18
CA ALA A 608 -23.84 -8.59 14.44
C ALA A 608 -24.09 -7.84 13.13
N LYS A 609 -24.84 -6.75 13.18
CA LYS A 609 -24.81 -5.71 12.16
C LYS A 609 -23.85 -4.62 12.62
N LYS A 610 -22.79 -4.35 11.86
CA LYS A 610 -21.78 -3.35 12.20
C LYS A 610 -21.78 -2.25 11.14
N SER A 611 -21.77 -0.98 11.56
CA SER A 611 -21.71 0.15 10.64
C SER A 611 -20.93 1.31 11.22
N TRP A 612 -20.19 2.00 10.37
CA TRP A 612 -19.33 3.14 10.68
C TRP A 612 -19.72 4.31 9.80
N PHE A 613 -19.89 5.47 10.40
CA PHE A 613 -20.31 6.71 9.75
C PHE A 613 -19.21 7.73 9.95
N PHE A 614 -18.65 8.21 8.84
CA PHE A 614 -17.51 9.11 8.79
C PHE A 614 -18.06 10.47 8.40
N LEU A 615 -18.19 11.33 9.41
CA LEU A 615 -18.90 12.61 9.42
C LEU A 615 -17.88 13.73 9.61
N ASP A 616 -18.26 14.97 9.32
CA ASP A 616 -17.34 16.10 9.13
C ASP A 616 -16.29 16.33 10.25
N GLY A 617 -16.59 15.93 11.50
CA GLY A 617 -15.63 15.94 12.61
C GLY A 617 -15.62 14.68 13.50
N ALA A 618 -16.19 13.55 13.06
CA ALA A 618 -16.29 12.35 13.89
C ALA A 618 -16.45 11.03 13.13
N VAL A 619 -16.06 9.93 13.77
CA VAL A 619 -16.35 8.56 13.29
C VAL A 619 -17.28 7.85 14.26
N VAL A 620 -18.56 7.69 13.88
CA VAL A 620 -19.59 7.04 14.70
C VAL A 620 -19.65 5.55 14.38
N SER A 621 -19.57 4.71 15.40
CA SER A 621 -19.58 3.25 15.29
C SER A 621 -20.82 2.67 15.96
N LEU A 622 -21.61 1.91 15.20
CA LEU A 622 -22.77 1.16 15.68
C LEU A 622 -22.53 -0.35 15.58
N ALA A 623 -22.95 -1.08 16.59
CA ALA A 623 -23.08 -2.52 16.58
C ALA A 623 -24.48 -2.90 17.05
N ALA A 624 -25.31 -3.47 16.17
CA ALA A 624 -26.69 -3.86 16.44
C ALA A 624 -26.90 -5.37 16.31
N GLY A 625 -27.90 -5.90 17.02
CA GLY A 625 -28.29 -7.31 16.93
C GLY A 625 -27.14 -8.27 17.25
N VAL A 626 -26.23 -7.86 18.14
CA VAL A 626 -25.06 -8.65 18.56
C VAL A 626 -25.58 -9.89 19.29
N ARG A 627 -25.26 -11.07 18.77
CA ARG A 627 -25.86 -12.34 19.22
C ARG A 627 -24.92 -13.52 19.09
N CYS A 628 -24.87 -14.37 20.10
CA CYS A 628 -24.01 -15.56 20.13
C CYS A 628 -24.79 -16.72 20.76
N ARG A 629 -25.48 -17.52 19.93
CA ARG A 629 -26.24 -18.68 20.41
C ARG A 629 -25.31 -19.87 20.61
N GLY A 630 -25.27 -20.43 21.81
CA GLY A 630 -24.44 -21.59 22.16
C GLY A 630 -22.98 -21.26 22.47
N CYS A 631 -22.58 -19.98 22.51
CA CYS A 631 -21.23 -19.58 22.93
C CYS A 631 -21.23 -19.39 24.45
N VAL A 632 -20.22 -19.89 25.17
CA VAL A 632 -20.12 -19.75 26.64
C VAL A 632 -19.16 -18.64 27.09
N ASP A 633 -18.32 -18.16 26.17
CA ASP A 633 -17.33 -17.12 26.43
C ASP A 633 -17.94 -15.70 26.30
N PRO A 634 -17.34 -14.67 26.92
CA PRO A 634 -17.81 -13.29 26.81
C PRO A 634 -17.77 -12.76 25.38
N VAL A 635 -18.66 -11.83 25.04
CA VAL A 635 -18.67 -11.13 23.75
C VAL A 635 -18.34 -9.66 23.97
N GLU A 636 -17.27 -9.15 23.35
CA GLU A 636 -16.83 -7.77 23.49
C GLU A 636 -16.98 -6.99 22.17
N THR A 637 -17.37 -5.71 22.21
CA THR A 637 -17.04 -4.74 21.14
C THR A 637 -15.93 -3.83 21.62
N VAL A 638 -14.86 -3.73 20.84
CA VAL A 638 -13.67 -2.95 21.20
C VAL A 638 -13.80 -1.53 20.68
N VAL A 639 -13.63 -0.55 21.56
CA VAL A 639 -13.59 0.87 21.24
C VAL A 639 -12.17 1.25 20.80
N GLY A 640 -11.18 0.95 21.63
CA GLY A 640 -9.79 1.34 21.41
C GLY A 640 -8.78 0.49 22.17
N GLN A 641 -7.54 0.47 21.67
CA GLN A 641 -6.36 -0.10 22.32
C GLN A 641 -5.17 0.78 21.94
N TRP A 642 -5.06 1.91 22.64
CA TRP A 642 -4.13 3.00 22.32
C TRP A 642 -2.84 2.89 23.14
N PRO A 643 -1.67 2.81 22.49
CA PRO A 643 -0.39 2.74 23.19
C PRO A 643 -0.09 4.06 23.91
N ALA A 644 0.44 4.00 25.13
CA ALA A 644 1.04 5.14 25.80
C ALA A 644 2.39 5.49 25.15
N ARG A 645 2.56 6.75 24.75
CA ARG A 645 3.81 7.27 24.16
C ARG A 645 4.86 7.51 25.22
N ASP A 646 4.59 8.46 26.12
CA ASP A 646 5.61 9.03 27.02
C ASP A 646 5.31 8.71 28.49
N GLY A 647 4.28 7.91 28.76
CA GLY A 647 3.75 7.63 30.09
C GLY A 647 3.05 8.82 30.77
N GLN A 648 3.04 10.02 30.16
CA GLN A 648 2.55 11.25 30.78
C GLN A 648 1.18 11.75 30.27
N ALA A 649 0.61 11.16 29.22
CA ALA A 649 -0.70 11.57 28.71
C ALA A 649 -1.82 11.27 29.74
N PRO A 650 -2.59 12.28 30.20
CA PRO A 650 -3.70 12.08 31.13
C PRO A 650 -4.84 11.30 30.47
N ILE A 651 -5.50 10.45 31.27
CA ILE A 651 -6.72 9.74 30.89
C ILE A 651 -7.87 10.40 31.64
N THR A 652 -8.81 11.04 30.95
CA THR A 652 -9.98 11.65 31.58
C THR A 652 -11.24 10.86 31.26
N LEU A 653 -11.96 10.46 32.31
CA LEU A 653 -13.23 9.72 32.23
C LEU A 653 -14.39 10.66 32.58
N GLY A 654 -15.29 10.88 31.64
CA GLY A 654 -16.51 11.66 31.84
C GLY A 654 -17.65 10.79 32.36
N THR A 655 -18.14 11.09 33.56
CA THR A 655 -19.27 10.39 34.19
C THR A 655 -20.40 11.36 34.53
N ALA A 656 -21.58 10.85 34.92
CA ALA A 656 -22.66 11.68 35.44
C ALA A 656 -22.29 12.47 36.73
N ALA A 657 -21.22 12.09 37.43
CA ALA A 657 -20.67 12.83 38.56
C ALA A 657 -19.63 13.90 38.16
N GLY A 658 -19.37 14.06 36.85
CA GLY A 658 -18.35 14.94 36.29
C GLY A 658 -17.12 14.19 35.74
N PRO A 659 -16.13 14.95 35.22
CA PRO A 659 -14.86 14.41 34.75
C PRO A 659 -13.97 13.93 35.91
N ARG A 660 -13.32 12.79 35.73
CA ARG A 660 -12.27 12.27 36.59
C ARG A 660 -11.02 11.99 35.77
N THR A 661 -9.97 12.76 35.98
CA THR A 661 -8.65 12.51 35.38
C THR A 661 -7.88 11.52 36.25
N LEU A 662 -7.31 10.50 35.61
CA LEU A 662 -6.48 9.47 36.24
C LEU A 662 -5.00 9.84 36.09
N GLU A 663 -4.19 9.43 37.07
CA GLU A 663 -2.73 9.64 37.04
C GLU A 663 -2.11 8.96 35.80
N PRO A 664 -1.29 9.69 35.01
CA PRO A 664 -0.56 9.10 33.90
C PRO A 664 0.39 7.99 34.34
N GLY A 665 0.64 7.03 33.46
CA GLY A 665 1.64 5.96 33.66
C GLY A 665 1.27 4.87 34.68
N VAL A 666 0.30 5.10 35.57
CA VAL A 666 -0.13 4.16 36.62
C VAL A 666 -0.91 2.98 36.04
N GLU A 667 -0.51 1.76 36.37
CA GLU A 667 -1.21 0.52 35.97
C GLU A 667 -2.53 0.36 36.73
N TRP A 668 -3.58 -0.11 36.07
CA TRP A 668 -4.79 -0.57 36.75
C TRP A 668 -5.55 -1.62 35.93
N ALA A 669 -6.01 -2.65 36.66
CA ALA A 669 -6.80 -3.76 36.12
C ALA A 669 -8.18 -3.31 35.63
N ALA A 670 -8.82 -4.14 34.79
CA ALA A 670 -10.09 -3.86 34.15
C ALA A 670 -11.18 -3.32 35.11
N ARG A 671 -11.81 -2.20 34.75
CA ARG A 671 -12.89 -1.55 35.51
C ARG A 671 -14.04 -1.19 34.58
N SER A 672 -15.25 -1.62 34.93
CA SER A 672 -16.50 -1.24 34.29
C SER A 672 -17.12 -0.05 35.01
N GLU A 673 -17.53 0.97 34.28
CA GLU A 673 -18.30 2.11 34.79
C GLU A 673 -19.17 2.74 33.70
N ARG A 674 -20.18 3.53 34.07
CA ARG A 674 -21.04 4.21 33.10
C ARG A 674 -20.40 5.51 32.64
N LEU A 675 -19.84 5.50 31.43
CA LEU A 675 -19.12 6.64 30.85
C LEU A 675 -20.01 7.39 29.87
N GLN A 676 -20.01 8.73 29.96
CA GLN A 676 -20.51 9.61 28.90
C GLN A 676 -19.44 9.84 27.84
N TYR A 677 -18.19 10.03 28.27
CA TYR A 677 -17.05 10.22 27.38
C TYR A 677 -15.73 9.78 28.00
N LEU A 678 -14.69 9.72 27.16
CA LEU A 678 -13.30 9.51 27.53
C LEU A 678 -12.42 10.43 26.67
N VAL A 679 -11.35 10.97 27.25
CA VAL A 679 -10.30 11.72 26.54
C VAL A 679 -8.93 11.12 26.86
N TYR A 680 -8.13 10.84 25.84
CA TYR A 680 -6.78 10.33 25.99
C TYR A 680 -5.95 10.58 24.73
N GLN A 681 -4.76 11.20 24.88
CA GLN A 681 -3.87 11.59 23.77
C GLN A 681 -4.67 12.23 22.62
N ASP A 682 -5.13 13.46 22.79
CA ASP A 682 -5.79 14.26 21.72
C ASP A 682 -6.92 13.55 20.94
N LEU A 683 -7.59 12.61 21.61
CA LEU A 683 -8.69 11.82 21.06
C LEU A 683 -9.81 11.69 22.09
N GLY A 684 -11.00 12.11 21.68
CA GLY A 684 -12.24 11.89 22.41
C GLY A 684 -12.96 10.62 21.96
N ALA A 685 -13.60 9.94 22.91
CA ALA A 685 -14.60 8.91 22.66
C ALA A 685 -15.90 9.26 23.39
N TYR A 686 -17.01 9.45 22.66
CA TYR A 686 -18.35 9.70 23.20
C TYR A 686 -19.17 8.42 23.21
N PHE A 687 -19.94 8.16 24.27
CA PHE A 687 -20.72 6.93 24.44
C PHE A 687 -22.22 7.25 24.59
N PHE A 688 -23.00 6.88 23.57
CA PHE A 688 -24.43 7.21 23.50
C PHE A 688 -25.25 6.50 24.59
N GLY A 689 -25.99 7.26 25.39
CA GLY A 689 -26.81 6.73 26.49
C GLY A 689 -26.04 6.34 27.76
N ALA A 690 -24.79 6.79 27.88
CA ALA A 690 -23.89 6.47 28.99
C ALA A 690 -23.89 4.97 29.37
N PRO A 691 -23.53 4.06 28.45
CA PRO A 691 -23.52 2.62 28.68
C PRO A 691 -22.42 2.24 29.68
N GLU A 692 -22.48 1.01 30.19
CA GLU A 692 -21.32 0.44 30.91
C GLU A 692 -20.20 0.20 29.90
N VAL A 693 -19.04 0.80 30.16
CA VAL A 693 -17.82 0.67 29.36
C VAL A 693 -16.73 0.16 30.29
N THR A 694 -16.05 -0.90 29.86
CA THR A 694 -14.89 -1.42 30.56
C THR A 694 -13.62 -0.81 29.99
N THR A 695 -12.76 -0.34 30.89
CA THR A 695 -11.48 0.27 30.57
C THR A 695 -10.36 -0.50 31.29
N ALA A 696 -9.11 -0.42 30.81
CA ALA A 696 -7.92 -0.97 31.47
C ALA A 696 -6.65 -0.21 31.03
N HIS A 697 -5.71 0.02 31.95
CA HIS A 697 -4.40 0.60 31.64
C HIS A 697 -3.28 -0.35 32.07
N LEU A 698 -2.68 -1.07 31.12
CA LEU A 698 -1.83 -2.22 31.40
C LEU A 698 -0.53 -2.19 30.59
N LEU A 699 0.58 -2.57 31.22
CA LEU A 699 1.82 -2.90 30.52
C LEU A 699 1.69 -4.28 29.89
N ARG A 700 2.12 -4.40 28.62
CA ARG A 700 2.09 -5.65 27.86
C ARG A 700 3.48 -5.95 27.32
N THR A 701 4.00 -7.12 27.68
CA THR A 701 5.33 -7.59 27.26
C THR A 701 5.19 -8.65 26.15
N GLY A 702 5.96 -8.49 25.08
CA GLY A 702 5.94 -9.35 23.90
C GLY A 702 7.29 -9.43 23.19
N CYS A 703 7.32 -10.04 22.01
CA CYS A 703 8.50 -10.03 21.12
C CYS A 703 8.06 -10.33 19.68
N LYS A 704 8.81 -9.86 18.67
CA LYS A 704 8.43 -10.02 17.24
C LYS A 704 8.18 -11.48 16.86
N ARG A 705 8.98 -12.42 17.40
CA ARG A 705 8.86 -13.88 17.22
C ARG A 705 7.43 -14.41 17.47
N ARG A 706 6.70 -13.88 18.46
CA ARG A 706 5.32 -14.32 18.80
C ARG A 706 4.27 -13.98 17.74
N VAL A 707 4.61 -13.04 16.85
CA VAL A 707 3.71 -12.48 15.84
C VAL A 707 4.05 -13.03 14.46
N THR A 708 5.35 -13.17 14.16
CA THR A 708 5.82 -13.71 12.88
C THR A 708 5.84 -15.25 12.85
N GLN A 709 6.24 -15.94 13.93
CA GLN A 709 6.55 -17.38 13.87
C GLN A 709 5.84 -18.26 14.92
N PRO A 710 4.72 -18.91 14.57
CA PRO A 710 4.06 -19.94 15.36
C PRO A 710 4.37 -21.36 14.83
N SER A 711 5.65 -21.69 14.63
CA SER A 711 6.03 -23.05 14.22
C SER A 711 5.73 -24.06 15.34
N PRO A 712 4.96 -25.13 15.10
CA PRO A 712 4.71 -26.17 16.09
C PRO A 712 5.98 -26.98 16.44
N PHE A 713 7.09 -26.76 15.74
CA PHE A 713 8.36 -27.44 15.95
C PHE A 713 9.41 -26.60 16.71
N THR A 714 9.14 -25.32 17.00
CA THR A 714 10.07 -24.47 17.79
C THR A 714 9.38 -23.79 18.96
N ASN A 715 9.52 -24.36 20.17
CA ASN A 715 9.13 -23.76 21.46
C ASN A 715 10.04 -22.58 21.88
N ALA A 716 10.47 -21.75 20.91
CA ALA A 716 11.38 -20.63 21.13
C ALA A 716 10.64 -19.44 21.77
N LYS A 717 10.54 -19.45 23.11
CA LYS A 717 9.94 -18.37 23.90
C LYS A 717 10.69 -17.04 23.67
N CYS A 718 9.97 -15.92 23.84
CA CYS A 718 10.61 -14.61 24.04
C CYS A 718 11.63 -14.71 25.17
N LEU A 719 12.75 -14.00 25.03
CA LEU A 719 13.76 -13.92 26.08
C LEU A 719 13.33 -12.88 27.12
N THR A 720 13.75 -13.05 28.37
CA THR A 720 13.75 -11.91 29.31
C THR A 720 14.88 -10.96 28.94
N ASP A 721 14.83 -9.73 29.46
CA ASP A 721 15.78 -8.70 29.07
C ASP A 721 17.20 -9.03 29.56
N ALA A 722 17.31 -9.64 30.75
CA ALA A 722 18.54 -10.23 31.27
C ALA A 722 19.05 -11.40 30.39
N GLN A 723 18.16 -12.29 29.93
CA GLN A 723 18.55 -13.40 29.04
C GLN A 723 19.05 -12.90 27.68
N PHE A 724 18.45 -11.84 27.11
CA PHE A 724 18.90 -11.26 25.85
C PHE A 724 20.26 -10.56 26.01
N ARG A 725 20.44 -9.72 27.03
CA ARG A 725 21.70 -9.01 27.30
C ARG A 725 22.86 -9.96 27.61
N ALA A 726 22.59 -11.13 28.23
CA ALA A 726 23.58 -12.17 28.50
C ALA A 726 24.09 -12.93 27.25
N LEU A 727 23.45 -12.76 26.08
CA LEU A 727 23.96 -13.34 24.84
C LEU A 727 25.15 -12.53 24.31
N PRO A 728 26.20 -13.16 23.75
CA PRO A 728 27.21 -12.47 22.94
C PRO A 728 26.58 -11.75 21.74
N LEU A 729 27.16 -10.62 21.30
CA LEU A 729 26.60 -9.77 20.22
C LEU A 729 26.16 -10.53 18.95
N PRO A 730 26.89 -11.53 18.40
CA PRO A 730 26.41 -12.29 17.25
C PRO A 730 25.13 -13.08 17.54
N LYS A 731 24.97 -13.61 18.77
CA LYS A 731 23.75 -14.30 19.20
C LYS A 731 22.61 -13.32 19.51
N GLN A 732 22.91 -12.10 19.98
CA GLN A 732 21.90 -11.03 20.08
C GLN A 732 21.32 -10.68 18.71
N ARG A 733 22.18 -10.45 17.71
CA ARG A 733 21.75 -10.22 16.31
C ARG A 733 20.87 -11.37 15.79
N ALA A 734 21.31 -12.61 15.98
CA ALA A 734 20.56 -13.81 15.57
C ALA A 734 19.28 -14.12 16.39
N ASN A 735 19.01 -13.38 17.48
CA ASN A 735 17.80 -13.53 18.31
C ASN A 735 17.08 -12.18 18.51
N ALA A 736 17.31 -11.20 17.63
CA ALA A 736 16.75 -9.85 17.77
C ALA A 736 15.21 -9.83 17.74
N ASP A 737 14.59 -10.81 17.07
CA ASP A 737 13.15 -11.05 17.04
C ASP A 737 12.58 -11.57 18.38
N ARG A 738 13.44 -12.16 19.23
CA ARG A 738 13.10 -12.68 20.57
C ARG A 738 13.42 -11.72 21.71
N LYS A 739 14.04 -10.55 21.42
CA LYS A 739 14.20 -9.46 22.39
C LYS A 739 12.82 -9.10 22.96
N PRO A 740 12.65 -8.98 24.29
CA PRO A 740 11.40 -8.54 24.85
C PRO A 740 11.16 -7.08 24.47
N ILE A 741 9.89 -6.73 24.32
CA ILE A 741 9.45 -5.36 24.13
C ILE A 741 8.21 -5.14 24.97
N GLU A 742 8.14 -3.98 25.60
CA GLU A 742 7.08 -3.61 26.53
C GLU A 742 6.38 -2.38 26.00
N GLN A 743 5.05 -2.40 26.06
CA GLN A 743 4.21 -1.29 25.63
C GLN A 743 3.03 -1.20 26.58
N ARG A 744 2.82 -0.01 27.14
CA ARG A 744 1.65 0.30 27.96
C ARG A 744 0.48 0.69 27.05
N TYR A 745 -0.74 0.30 27.41
CA TYR A 745 -1.95 0.59 26.63
C TYR A 745 -3.10 1.04 27.51
N LEU A 746 -3.84 2.05 27.05
CA LEU A 746 -5.24 2.22 27.42
C LEU A 746 -6.08 1.33 26.49
N THR A 747 -6.83 0.39 27.06
CA THR A 747 -7.77 -0.48 26.34
C THR A 747 -9.19 -0.18 26.78
N VAL A 748 -10.11 -0.02 25.83
CA VAL A 748 -11.51 0.37 26.07
C VAL A 748 -12.42 -0.54 25.26
N TRP A 749 -13.42 -1.13 25.91
CA TRP A 749 -14.37 -2.05 25.28
C TRP A 749 -15.72 -2.07 26.02
N HIS A 750 -16.73 -2.64 25.39
CA HIS A 750 -18.03 -2.93 25.98
C HIS A 750 -18.24 -4.45 26.02
N ASP A 751 -18.52 -5.01 27.20
CA ASP A 751 -18.87 -6.43 27.40
C ASP A 751 -20.39 -6.60 27.20
N HIS A 752 -20.79 -7.34 26.17
CA HIS A 752 -22.19 -7.70 25.89
C HIS A 752 -22.68 -8.88 26.76
N GLY A 753 -21.84 -9.43 27.63
CA GLY A 753 -22.17 -10.56 28.50
C GLY A 753 -21.92 -11.90 27.81
N ASN A 754 -22.95 -12.75 27.74
CA ASN A 754 -22.93 -14.11 27.17
C ASN A 754 -22.28 -15.25 28.02
N ARG A 755 -22.00 -15.03 29.31
CA ARG A 755 -21.39 -16.02 30.22
C ARG A 755 -22.29 -17.23 30.58
N ALA A 756 -23.40 -17.43 29.88
CA ALA A 756 -24.45 -18.42 30.16
C ALA A 756 -24.98 -19.16 28.91
N GLY A 757 -24.32 -19.05 27.74
CA GLY A 757 -24.70 -19.81 26.54
C GLY A 757 -25.72 -19.13 25.60
N THR A 758 -26.39 -18.06 26.05
CA THR A 758 -27.47 -17.41 25.30
C THR A 758 -27.40 -15.87 25.33
N LEU A 759 -26.71 -15.28 24.35
CA LEU A 759 -26.85 -13.87 24.00
C LEU A 759 -27.86 -13.73 22.85
N GLU A 760 -29.05 -13.22 23.16
CA GLU A 760 -30.16 -13.12 22.21
C GLU A 760 -29.95 -11.99 21.20
N THR A 761 -29.93 -10.74 21.67
CA THR A 761 -29.56 -9.52 20.91
C THR A 761 -29.18 -8.38 21.86
N THR A 762 -28.01 -7.78 21.66
CA THR A 762 -27.61 -6.50 22.28
C THR A 762 -27.23 -5.47 21.22
N ALA A 763 -27.09 -4.21 21.63
CA ALA A 763 -26.65 -3.12 20.78
C ALA A 763 -25.71 -2.16 21.55
N PHE A 764 -24.74 -1.58 20.85
CA PHE A 764 -23.78 -0.62 21.38
C PHE A 764 -23.51 0.49 20.35
N ALA A 765 -23.23 1.70 20.81
CA ALA A 765 -23.00 2.88 19.98
C ALA A 765 -21.97 3.81 20.65
N TRP A 766 -21.01 4.29 19.88
CA TRP A 766 -20.00 5.25 20.33
C TRP A 766 -19.48 6.09 19.16
N ALA A 767 -18.86 7.24 19.43
CA ALA A 767 -18.21 8.07 18.43
C ALA A 767 -16.77 8.37 18.82
N ALA A 768 -15.85 8.31 17.86
CA ALA A 768 -14.51 8.86 17.99
C ALA A 768 -14.52 10.32 17.50
N VAL A 769 -13.89 11.21 18.26
CA VAL A 769 -13.78 12.64 17.95
C VAL A 769 -12.29 13.02 17.96
N PRO A 770 -11.65 13.14 16.78
CA PRO A 770 -10.26 13.58 16.66
C PRO A 770 -10.05 14.96 17.28
N HIS A 771 -8.85 15.22 17.80
CA HIS A 771 -8.43 16.50 18.40
C HIS A 771 -9.36 17.03 19.52
N ALA A 772 -10.08 16.13 20.18
CA ALA A 772 -11.05 16.48 21.22
C ALA A 772 -10.41 16.45 22.61
N ASP A 773 -10.40 17.61 23.25
CA ASP A 773 -10.00 17.79 24.64
C ASP A 773 -11.17 17.56 25.62
N VAL A 774 -10.92 17.81 26.91
CA VAL A 774 -11.92 17.59 27.97
C VAL A 774 -13.12 18.52 27.83
N ASP A 775 -12.95 19.76 27.37
CA ASP A 775 -14.02 20.74 27.27
C ASP A 775 -14.86 20.53 25.99
N THR A 776 -14.23 20.12 24.90
CA THR A 776 -14.90 19.59 23.70
C THR A 776 -15.80 18.41 24.07
N MET A 777 -15.31 17.44 24.84
CA MET A 777 -16.11 16.28 25.22
C MET A 777 -17.19 16.58 26.27
N LYS A 778 -17.02 17.59 27.14
CA LYS A 778 -18.11 18.14 27.96
C LYS A 778 -19.21 18.76 27.10
N ALA A 779 -18.84 19.56 26.09
CA ALA A 779 -19.80 20.20 25.19
C ALA A 779 -20.59 19.14 24.40
N TRP A 780 -19.92 18.12 23.87
CA TRP A 780 -20.55 16.94 23.25
C TRP A 780 -21.51 16.21 24.19
N ALA A 781 -21.15 16.04 25.47
CA ALA A 781 -22.03 15.37 26.44
C ALA A 781 -23.25 16.22 26.83
N ALA A 782 -23.19 17.54 26.68
CA ALA A 782 -24.31 18.45 26.96
C ALA A 782 -25.23 18.68 25.75
N LYS A 783 -24.67 18.88 24.55
CA LYS A 783 -25.39 19.06 23.28
C LYS A 783 -24.62 18.31 22.17
N PRO A 784 -24.83 17.00 22.01
CA PRO A 784 -24.10 16.23 20.99
C PRO A 784 -24.53 16.67 19.58
N PRO A 785 -23.59 16.91 18.65
CA PRO A 785 -23.92 17.20 17.24
C PRO A 785 -24.46 15.96 16.50
N VAL A 786 -24.31 14.77 17.09
CA VAL A 786 -24.75 13.49 16.52
C VAL A 786 -26.00 12.95 17.22
N ALA A 787 -27.00 12.54 16.42
CA ALA A 787 -28.11 11.69 16.84
C ALA A 787 -27.96 10.27 16.30
N VAL A 788 -28.16 9.25 17.16
CA VAL A 788 -28.36 7.87 16.71
C VAL A 788 -29.84 7.67 16.42
N LEU A 789 -30.20 7.62 15.14
CA LEU A 789 -31.58 7.52 14.66
C LEU A 789 -32.11 6.09 14.68
N SER A 790 -31.22 5.10 14.50
CA SER A 790 -31.54 3.68 14.66
C SER A 790 -30.26 2.87 14.90
N ASN A 791 -30.36 1.84 15.75
CA ASN A 791 -29.28 0.89 16.02
C ASN A 791 -29.87 -0.52 16.14
N THR A 792 -30.44 -1.02 15.04
CA THR A 792 -31.23 -2.26 14.99
C THR A 792 -30.68 -3.24 13.95
N ALA A 793 -31.12 -4.50 13.99
CA ALA A 793 -30.69 -5.50 13.02
C ALA A 793 -31.20 -5.25 11.58
N ALA A 794 -32.16 -4.33 11.40
CA ALA A 794 -32.72 -3.94 10.11
C ALA A 794 -32.12 -2.62 9.58
N LEU A 795 -31.79 -1.69 10.48
CA LEU A 795 -31.31 -0.35 10.16
C LEU A 795 -30.31 0.14 11.22
N GLY A 796 -29.13 0.56 10.79
CA GLY A 796 -28.24 1.45 11.54
C GLY A 796 -28.26 2.82 10.89
N ALA A 797 -28.54 3.90 11.62
CA ALA A 797 -28.57 5.25 11.05
C ALA A 797 -28.20 6.32 12.08
N VAL A 798 -27.51 7.36 11.61
CA VAL A 798 -27.09 8.52 12.40
C VAL A 798 -27.33 9.81 11.62
N SER A 799 -27.52 10.92 12.33
CA SER A 799 -27.46 12.25 11.73
C SER A 799 -26.46 13.13 12.45
N TRP A 800 -25.77 13.98 11.68
CA TRP A 800 -24.96 15.09 12.16
C TRP A 800 -25.71 16.40 11.93
N HIS A 801 -25.62 17.33 12.86
CA HIS A 801 -26.05 18.72 12.67
C HIS A 801 -25.05 19.70 13.32
N THR A 802 -24.63 20.70 12.56
CA THR A 802 -23.81 21.82 13.06
C THR A 802 -24.40 23.18 12.70
N GLU A 803 -24.46 24.04 13.72
CA GLU A 803 -24.83 25.44 13.62
C GLU A 803 -23.54 26.26 13.44
N GLY A 804 -23.39 26.94 12.30
CA GLY A 804 -22.16 27.67 11.94
C GLY A 804 -22.35 28.59 10.72
N PRO A 805 -21.28 29.16 10.14
CA PRO A 805 -21.36 30.05 8.98
C PRO A 805 -22.03 29.39 7.76
N VAL A 806 -21.90 28.08 7.64
CA VAL A 806 -22.63 27.22 6.72
C VAL A 806 -23.34 26.17 7.58
N ALA A 807 -24.67 26.19 7.59
CA ALA A 807 -25.45 25.15 8.25
C ALA A 807 -25.28 23.83 7.50
N LEU A 808 -24.97 22.76 8.23
CA LEU A 808 -24.67 21.44 7.68
C LEU A 808 -25.55 20.39 8.37
N ASP A 809 -26.33 19.66 7.57
CA ASP A 809 -27.04 18.46 8.00
C ASP A 809 -26.45 17.25 7.27
N GLU A 810 -26.07 16.20 8.00
CA GLU A 810 -25.64 14.93 7.41
C GLU A 810 -26.53 13.77 7.90
N LEU A 811 -26.70 12.76 7.05
CA LEU A 811 -27.41 11.52 7.33
C LEU A 811 -26.60 10.35 6.77
N GLY A 812 -26.16 9.46 7.64
CA GLY A 812 -25.61 8.17 7.26
C GLY A 812 -26.60 7.06 7.62
N ALA A 813 -26.88 6.15 6.68
CA ALA A 813 -27.78 5.02 6.90
C ALA A 813 -27.29 3.72 6.24
N ALA A 814 -27.31 2.64 7.01
CA ALA A 814 -27.11 1.26 6.57
C ALA A 814 -28.44 0.51 6.67
N PHE A 815 -29.17 0.45 5.56
CA PHE A 815 -30.42 -0.30 5.43
C PHE A 815 -30.07 -1.78 5.19
N PHE A 816 -29.99 -2.59 6.26
CA PHE A 816 -29.83 -4.04 6.13
C PHE A 816 -31.12 -4.72 5.64
N GLN A 817 -32.25 -4.02 5.75
CA GLN A 817 -33.56 -4.35 5.18
C GLN A 817 -34.19 -3.08 4.59
N PRO A 818 -35.17 -3.18 3.65
CA PRO A 818 -35.96 -2.04 3.21
C PRO A 818 -36.62 -1.34 4.40
N GLY A 819 -36.73 -0.01 4.36
CA GLY A 819 -37.26 0.74 5.50
C GLY A 819 -37.13 2.25 5.35
N THR A 820 -37.51 2.96 6.42
CA THR A 820 -37.53 4.44 6.46
C THR A 820 -36.74 4.93 7.67
N VAL A 821 -35.91 5.96 7.47
CA VAL A 821 -35.29 6.75 8.53
C VAL A 821 -35.92 8.14 8.57
N GLN A 822 -36.26 8.61 9.77
CA GLN A 822 -36.68 9.99 10.02
C GLN A 822 -35.42 10.82 10.26
N TRP A 823 -35.15 11.83 9.43
CA TRP A 823 -33.94 12.63 9.54
C TRP A 823 -34.14 13.70 10.61
N LYS A 824 -33.60 13.44 11.80
CA LYS A 824 -33.70 14.32 12.96
C LYS A 824 -32.33 14.61 13.57
N ASP A 825 -32.18 15.76 14.19
CA ASP A 825 -31.00 16.04 15.04
C ASP A 825 -31.17 15.48 16.46
N ALA A 826 -30.19 15.75 17.33
CA ALA A 826 -30.19 15.31 18.72
C ALA A 826 -31.28 15.97 19.60
N SER A 827 -31.89 17.08 19.15
CA SER A 827 -33.05 17.70 19.79
C SER A 827 -34.38 17.07 19.33
N GLY A 828 -34.36 16.26 18.28
CA GLY A 828 -35.53 15.66 17.65
C GLY A 828 -36.18 16.52 16.56
N ALA A 829 -35.60 17.68 16.22
CA ALA A 829 -36.06 18.54 15.14
C ALA A 829 -35.77 17.90 13.77
N SER A 830 -36.67 18.08 12.81
CA SER A 830 -36.51 17.57 11.44
C SER A 830 -35.40 18.32 10.69
N ARG A 831 -34.53 17.60 9.99
CA ARG A 831 -33.35 18.14 9.28
C ARG A 831 -33.27 17.67 7.83
N GLY A 832 -32.41 18.32 7.03
CA GLY A 832 -32.10 17.95 5.66
C GLY A 832 -33.33 17.71 4.78
N LEU A 833 -33.50 16.46 4.32
CA LEU A 833 -34.60 16.03 3.45
C LEU A 833 -35.83 15.47 4.21
N GLY A 834 -35.90 15.68 5.52
CA GLY A 834 -37.00 15.33 6.41
C GLY A 834 -37.07 13.84 6.78
N TRP A 835 -37.17 12.96 5.78
CA TRP A 835 -37.06 11.52 5.95
C TRP A 835 -36.58 10.87 4.66
N VAL A 836 -36.03 9.66 4.77
CA VAL A 836 -35.53 8.89 3.63
C VAL A 836 -36.02 7.45 3.74
N HIS A 837 -36.64 6.94 2.69
CA HIS A 837 -37.05 5.54 2.55
C HIS A 837 -36.25 4.87 1.44
N SER A 838 -35.82 3.63 1.67
CA SER A 838 -35.30 2.76 0.62
C SER A 838 -36.15 1.51 0.48
N ASN A 839 -36.52 1.19 -0.77
CA ASN A 839 -37.24 -0.04 -1.09
C ASN A 839 -36.36 -1.30 -1.09
N ALA A 840 -35.04 -1.15 -0.87
CA ALA A 840 -34.06 -2.23 -0.95
C ALA A 840 -32.98 -2.09 0.15
N PRO A 841 -32.27 -3.18 0.53
CA PRO A 841 -31.14 -3.06 1.44
C PRO A 841 -29.98 -2.30 0.78
N VAL A 842 -29.65 -1.09 1.21
CA VAL A 842 -28.60 -0.22 0.64
C VAL A 842 -27.76 0.45 1.72
N LEU A 843 -26.58 0.95 1.33
CA LEU A 843 -25.91 2.01 2.08
C LEU A 843 -26.27 3.35 1.47
N LEU A 844 -26.44 4.35 2.33
CA LEU A 844 -26.79 5.72 1.96
C LEU A 844 -25.97 6.71 2.78
N SER A 845 -25.35 7.67 2.10
CA SER A 845 -24.82 8.90 2.71
C SER A 845 -25.56 10.10 2.09
N ALA A 846 -25.92 11.08 2.91
CA ALA A 846 -26.52 12.33 2.43
C ALA A 846 -25.97 13.51 3.22
N ARG A 847 -25.70 14.61 2.51
CA ARG A 847 -25.17 15.85 3.07
C ARG A 847 -25.92 17.03 2.49
N VAL A 848 -26.54 17.86 3.33
CA VAL A 848 -27.28 19.06 2.93
C VAL A 848 -26.54 20.30 3.41
N VAL A 849 -26.28 21.19 2.47
CA VAL A 849 -25.70 22.51 2.65
C VAL A 849 -26.69 23.56 2.13
N PRO A 850 -26.49 24.87 2.35
CA PRO A 850 -27.38 25.88 1.81
C PRO A 850 -27.56 25.72 0.29
N ARG A 851 -28.82 25.53 -0.11
CA ARG A 851 -29.28 25.37 -1.50
C ARG A 851 -28.93 24.06 -2.24
N GLN A 852 -28.17 23.13 -1.65
CA GLN A 852 -27.81 21.87 -2.30
C GLN A 852 -27.85 20.68 -1.33
N ALA A 853 -28.21 19.51 -1.85
CA ALA A 853 -28.14 18.25 -1.14
C ALA A 853 -27.39 17.22 -2.00
N PHE A 854 -26.33 16.64 -1.45
CA PHE A 854 -25.59 15.54 -2.05
C PHE A 854 -26.11 14.23 -1.49
N LEU A 855 -26.49 13.30 -2.36
CA LEU A 855 -26.98 11.97 -1.99
C LEU A 855 -26.09 10.92 -2.66
N ALA A 856 -25.62 9.95 -1.91
CA ALA A 856 -24.90 8.80 -2.42
C ALA A 856 -25.53 7.49 -1.95
N VAL A 857 -25.67 6.53 -2.86
CA VAL A 857 -26.30 5.22 -2.59
C VAL A 857 -25.46 4.10 -3.21
N SER A 858 -25.26 2.99 -2.49
CA SER A 858 -24.61 1.80 -3.04
C SER A 858 -25.33 0.51 -2.63
N ASP A 859 -25.19 -0.53 -3.45
CA ASP A 859 -25.56 -1.90 -3.07
C ASP A 859 -24.30 -2.65 -2.60
N PRO A 860 -24.09 -2.82 -1.29
CA PRO A 860 -22.89 -3.49 -0.76
C PRO A 860 -22.89 -5.01 -1.01
N THR A 861 -23.94 -5.58 -1.62
CA THR A 861 -23.91 -6.98 -2.08
C THR A 861 -23.19 -7.15 -3.43
N MET A 862 -22.73 -6.03 -4.04
CA MET A 862 -22.15 -5.93 -5.38
C MET A 862 -23.14 -6.22 -6.53
N ALA A 863 -24.40 -6.51 -6.24
CA ALA A 863 -25.41 -6.77 -7.28
C ALA A 863 -25.68 -5.54 -8.15
N ALA A 864 -25.98 -5.79 -9.43
CA ALA A 864 -26.50 -4.77 -10.33
C ALA A 864 -28.04 -4.76 -10.23
N ARG A 865 -28.63 -3.62 -9.88
CA ARG A 865 -30.10 -3.47 -9.77
C ARG A 865 -30.55 -2.01 -9.75
N THR A 866 -31.81 -1.80 -10.10
CA THR A 866 -32.51 -0.53 -9.89
C THR A 866 -33.11 -0.47 -8.49
N VAL A 867 -32.91 0.63 -7.77
CA VAL A 867 -33.54 0.90 -6.45
C VAL A 867 -34.35 2.19 -6.51
N LYS A 868 -35.31 2.33 -5.58
CA LYS A 868 -36.10 3.55 -5.39
C LYS A 868 -35.83 4.12 -4.01
N ILE A 869 -35.34 5.35 -3.99
CA ILE A 869 -35.12 6.14 -2.78
C ILE A 869 -36.16 7.24 -2.74
N THR A 870 -36.99 7.25 -1.72
CA THR A 870 -38.01 8.28 -1.53
C THR A 870 -37.56 9.23 -0.42
N VAL A 871 -37.54 10.52 -0.71
CA VAL A 871 -37.16 11.58 0.24
C VAL A 871 -38.37 12.46 0.59
N GLY A 872 -38.48 12.87 1.85
CA GLY A 872 -39.66 13.59 2.36
C GLY A 872 -39.90 14.94 1.71
N SER A 873 -38.82 15.67 1.40
CA SER A 873 -38.82 16.98 0.75
C SER A 873 -38.94 16.89 -0.77
N ALA A 874 -39.56 17.91 -1.38
CA ALA A 874 -39.48 18.12 -2.82
C ALA A 874 -38.06 18.54 -3.23
N VAL A 875 -37.52 17.87 -4.26
CA VAL A 875 -36.17 18.10 -4.80
C VAL A 875 -36.19 18.06 -6.32
N ALA A 876 -35.21 18.71 -6.95
CA ALA A 876 -34.94 18.61 -8.39
C ALA A 876 -33.53 18.08 -8.64
N ALA A 877 -33.36 17.29 -9.69
CA ALA A 877 -32.07 16.87 -10.24
C ALA A 877 -32.22 16.58 -11.74
N THR A 878 -31.12 16.69 -12.48
CA THR A 878 -31.07 16.28 -13.89
C THR A 878 -30.73 14.79 -13.96
N PRO A 879 -31.57 13.92 -14.56
CA PRO A 879 -31.23 12.51 -14.79
C PRO A 879 -29.95 12.37 -15.62
N GLY A 880 -29.13 11.37 -15.28
CA GLY A 880 -27.79 11.20 -15.84
C GLY A 880 -26.94 10.25 -15.00
N GLY A 881 -25.94 9.63 -15.62
CA GLY A 881 -25.09 8.63 -14.96
C GLY A 881 -25.91 7.45 -14.42
N CYS A 882 -26.05 7.36 -13.10
CA CYS A 882 -26.84 6.34 -12.41
C CYS A 882 -28.27 6.78 -12.03
N LEU A 883 -28.59 8.08 -12.06
CA LEU A 883 -29.94 8.59 -11.83
C LEU A 883 -30.77 8.41 -13.10
N ARG A 884 -31.86 7.64 -13.03
CA ARG A 884 -32.77 7.38 -14.16
C ARG A 884 -33.98 8.29 -14.17
N SER A 885 -34.59 8.53 -13.02
CA SER A 885 -35.74 9.43 -12.90
C SER A 885 -35.81 10.09 -11.52
N VAL A 886 -36.44 11.26 -11.46
CA VAL A 886 -36.84 11.93 -10.21
C VAL A 886 -38.28 12.41 -10.34
N SER A 887 -39.15 12.05 -9.39
CA SER A 887 -40.56 12.46 -9.43
C SER A 887 -40.73 13.91 -8.97
N LYS A 888 -41.70 14.62 -9.57
CA LYS A 888 -42.11 15.95 -9.10
C LYS A 888 -42.99 15.83 -7.85
N GLY A 889 -42.79 16.72 -6.88
CA GLY A 889 -43.62 16.83 -5.66
C GLY A 889 -42.90 16.43 -4.37
N SER A 890 -43.66 16.40 -3.26
CA SER A 890 -43.20 15.99 -1.93
C SER A 890 -44.13 14.84 -1.44
N PRO A 891 -43.62 13.65 -1.11
CA PRO A 891 -42.21 13.23 -1.23
C PRO A 891 -41.76 13.06 -2.69
N ALA A 892 -40.45 13.17 -2.92
CA ALA A 892 -39.83 12.91 -4.22
C ALA A 892 -39.24 11.49 -4.25
N VAL A 893 -39.38 10.78 -5.36
CA VAL A 893 -38.84 9.44 -5.60
C VAL A 893 -37.72 9.54 -6.62
N LEU A 894 -36.54 9.04 -6.26
CA LEU A 894 -35.37 8.90 -7.12
C LEU A 894 -35.23 7.44 -7.52
N GLU A 895 -35.08 7.19 -8.82
CA GLU A 895 -34.81 5.85 -9.37
C GLU A 895 -33.34 5.76 -9.79
N LEU A 896 -32.60 4.85 -9.13
CA LEU A 896 -31.15 4.77 -9.24
C LEU A 896 -30.72 3.37 -9.73
N GLU A 897 -29.88 3.31 -10.75
CA GLU A 897 -29.19 2.08 -11.14
C GLU A 897 -27.87 1.94 -10.39
N LEU A 898 -27.77 0.91 -9.56
CA LEU A 898 -26.59 0.58 -8.76
C LEU A 898 -25.83 -0.58 -9.43
N THR A 899 -24.50 -0.51 -9.44
CA THR A 899 -23.63 -1.57 -9.99
C THR A 899 -22.35 -1.73 -9.16
N GLY A 900 -21.94 -2.98 -8.91
CA GLY A 900 -20.61 -3.32 -8.40
C GLY A 900 -20.19 -2.65 -7.08
N GLY A 901 -21.15 -2.36 -6.18
CA GLY A 901 -20.88 -1.68 -4.91
C GLY A 901 -20.41 -0.23 -5.03
N ARG A 902 -20.39 0.35 -6.24
CA ARG A 902 -19.98 1.74 -6.45
C ARG A 902 -21.02 2.71 -5.90
N SER A 903 -20.57 3.88 -5.46
CA SER A 903 -21.47 4.95 -5.02
C SER A 903 -22.14 5.61 -6.23
N CYS A 904 -23.45 5.42 -6.36
CA CYS A 904 -24.28 6.28 -7.22
C CYS A 904 -24.47 7.62 -6.51
N ARG A 905 -23.79 8.67 -7.00
CA ARG A 905 -23.84 10.03 -6.46
C ARG A 905 -24.82 10.89 -7.26
N VAL A 906 -25.62 11.68 -6.55
CA VAL A 906 -26.65 12.56 -7.10
C VAL A 906 -26.62 13.89 -6.37
N THR A 907 -26.50 14.99 -7.11
CA THR A 907 -26.70 16.34 -6.59
C THR A 907 -28.16 16.74 -6.77
N LEU A 908 -28.78 17.23 -5.70
CA LEU A 908 -30.18 17.60 -5.60
C LEU A 908 -30.30 19.08 -5.21
N THR A 909 -31.25 19.79 -5.82
CA THR A 909 -31.66 21.13 -5.40
C THR A 909 -32.96 21.02 -4.61
N PRO A 910 -32.97 21.32 -3.28
CA PRO A 910 -34.20 21.37 -2.50
C PRO A 910 -35.15 22.45 -3.02
N ALA A 911 -36.45 22.18 -3.09
CA ALA A 911 -37.42 23.10 -3.68
C ALA A 911 -37.49 24.47 -2.97
N ALA A 912 -37.19 24.53 -1.66
CA ALA A 912 -37.11 25.77 -0.88
C ALA A 912 -35.90 26.67 -1.26
N ALA A 913 -35.03 26.21 -2.15
CA ALA A 913 -33.84 26.92 -2.62
C ALA A 913 -33.84 27.23 -4.12
N ALA A 914 -34.91 26.86 -4.85
CA ALA A 914 -35.10 27.35 -6.20
C ALA A 914 -35.29 28.89 -6.15
N PRO A 915 -34.58 29.68 -6.97
CA PRO A 915 -34.86 31.11 -7.06
C PRO A 915 -36.31 31.29 -7.49
N ALA A 916 -37.04 32.20 -6.83
CA ALA A 916 -38.31 32.66 -7.35
C ALA A 916 -38.08 33.16 -8.79
N PRO A 917 -38.95 32.84 -9.76
CA PRO A 917 -38.83 33.39 -11.10
C PRO A 917 -38.82 34.91 -10.97
N LEU A 918 -37.77 35.55 -11.50
CA LEU A 918 -37.71 37.00 -11.60
C LEU A 918 -38.99 37.46 -12.31
N ALA A 919 -39.83 38.19 -11.59
CA ALA A 919 -40.92 38.91 -12.23
C ALA A 919 -40.29 39.82 -13.28
N ALA A 920 -40.84 39.81 -14.50
CA ALA A 920 -40.29 40.58 -15.60
C ALA A 920 -40.37 42.07 -15.26
N GLU A 921 -39.25 42.67 -14.83
CA GLU A 921 -39.17 44.10 -14.62
C GLU A 921 -39.19 44.82 -15.97
N VAL A 922 -40.20 45.68 -16.10
CA VAL A 922 -40.46 46.49 -17.27
C VAL A 922 -39.35 47.52 -17.44
N GLN A 923 -38.74 47.58 -18.63
CA GLN A 923 -37.79 48.65 -18.96
C GLN A 923 -38.50 50.01 -18.94
N PRO A 924 -37.96 51.03 -18.23
CA PRO A 924 -38.27 52.42 -18.50
C PRO A 924 -37.55 52.90 -19.77
N ALA A 925 -38.17 53.84 -20.49
CA ALA A 925 -37.59 54.45 -21.68
C ALA A 925 -36.43 55.42 -21.35
N ALA A 926 -35.64 55.73 -22.38
CA ALA A 926 -34.39 56.48 -22.30
C ALA A 926 -34.53 57.98 -21.99
N GLU A 927 -33.43 58.58 -21.54
CA GLU A 927 -33.10 59.98 -21.89
C GLU A 927 -31.57 60.16 -22.05
N LEU A 928 -31.16 61.19 -22.78
CA LEU A 928 -29.84 61.31 -23.44
C LEU A 928 -28.79 62.10 -22.63
N GLY A 929 -27.51 61.78 -22.87
CA GLY A 929 -26.34 62.59 -22.50
C GLY A 929 -25.12 62.21 -23.34
N THR A 930 -24.43 63.18 -23.93
CA THR A 930 -23.49 63.01 -25.06
C THR A 930 -22.02 63.29 -24.72
N ALA A 931 -21.12 62.95 -25.67
CA ALA A 931 -19.71 63.35 -25.81
C ALA A 931 -18.67 62.59 -24.95
N ASP A 932 -17.46 62.27 -25.43
CA ASP A 932 -16.89 62.27 -26.80
C ASP A 932 -15.58 61.41 -26.83
N GLU A 933 -14.95 61.30 -28.01
CA GLU A 933 -13.57 60.82 -28.29
C GLU A 933 -13.28 59.31 -28.34
N GLU A 934 -13.51 58.74 -29.52
CA GLU A 934 -12.55 57.84 -30.20
C GLU A 934 -11.91 58.66 -31.36
N PRO A 935 -10.70 58.35 -31.90
CA PRO A 935 -10.55 57.17 -32.78
C PRO A 935 -9.13 56.53 -32.87
N ALA A 936 -9.04 55.32 -33.44
CA ALA A 936 -8.27 55.05 -34.67
C ALA A 936 -8.31 53.54 -35.05
N ALA A 937 -8.77 53.25 -36.26
CA ALA A 937 -8.89 51.90 -36.83
C ALA A 937 -7.77 51.54 -37.82
N LEU A 938 -7.82 50.31 -38.35
CA LEU A 938 -7.49 49.86 -39.72
C LEU A 938 -7.78 48.35 -39.77
N GLU A 939 -8.96 47.92 -40.24
CA GLU A 939 -9.24 47.40 -41.61
C GLU A 939 -8.47 46.11 -41.94
N GLU A 940 -9.10 44.93 -41.96
CA GLU A 940 -10.02 44.36 -42.99
C GLU A 940 -9.36 43.98 -44.32
N LEU A 941 -9.58 42.73 -44.76
CA LEU A 941 -10.35 42.45 -45.99
C LEU A 941 -10.75 40.97 -46.07
N ASP A 942 -12.00 40.76 -46.48
CA ASP A 942 -12.67 39.48 -46.75
C ASP A 942 -12.26 38.88 -48.10
N ASP A 943 -12.56 37.60 -48.36
CA ASP A 943 -13.71 37.23 -49.23
C ASP A 943 -13.83 35.73 -49.55
N ALA A 944 -15.08 35.23 -49.47
CA ALA A 944 -15.75 34.20 -50.29
C ALA A 944 -15.17 32.77 -50.44
N ALA A 945 -15.95 31.73 -50.79
CA ALA A 945 -17.37 31.35 -50.60
C ALA A 945 -17.56 29.94 -51.22
N ASP A 946 -18.59 29.19 -50.80
CA ASP A 946 -19.24 28.08 -51.55
C ASP A 946 -18.41 26.83 -51.95
N ASP A 947 -18.95 25.61 -52.07
CA ASP A 947 -20.21 24.99 -51.61
C ASP A 947 -20.04 23.45 -51.67
N ASP A 948 -21.06 22.71 -51.21
CA ASP A 948 -21.49 21.39 -51.71
C ASP A 948 -20.82 20.08 -51.21
N ARG A 949 -21.58 19.41 -50.32
CA ARG A 949 -22.06 18.00 -50.40
C ARG A 949 -21.08 16.80 -50.48
N ALA A 950 -21.45 15.55 -50.15
CA ALA A 950 -22.44 14.97 -49.22
C ALA A 950 -22.34 13.42 -49.27
N VAL A 951 -22.54 12.75 -48.13
CA VAL A 951 -23.27 11.44 -47.98
C VAL A 951 -22.62 10.11 -48.45
N ALA A 952 -22.58 9.15 -47.50
CA ALA A 952 -22.68 7.67 -47.63
C ALA A 952 -21.52 6.87 -48.30
N ASP A 953 -21.29 5.58 -48.03
CA ASP A 953 -21.84 4.66 -47.00
C ASP A 953 -20.91 3.45 -46.73
N GLU A 954 -21.35 2.58 -45.82
CA GLU A 954 -21.09 1.13 -45.73
C GLU A 954 -19.74 0.57 -45.22
N ALA A 955 -19.89 -0.49 -44.41
CA ALA A 955 -18.86 -1.37 -43.84
C ALA A 955 -18.75 -2.67 -44.69
N PRO A 956 -17.96 -3.71 -44.30
CA PRO A 956 -18.17 -4.49 -43.07
C PRO A 956 -17.02 -4.45 -42.06
#